data_AF-A0AAD2NZK5-F1
#
_entry.id   AF-A0AAD2NZK5-F1
#
_cell.length_a   1.000
_cell.length_b   1.000
_cell.length_c   1.000
_cell.angle_alpha   90.00
_cell.angle_beta   90.00
_cell.angle_gamma   90.00
#
_symmetry.space_group_name_H-M   'P 1'
#
loop_
_entity.id
_entity.type
_entity.pdbx_description
1 polymer ?
#
loop_
_entity_poly.entity_id
_entity_poly.type
_entity_poly.pdbx_seq_one_letter_code
_entity_poly.pdbx_strand_id
1 'polypeptide(L)'
;MNKHTLLLTVLFLNLICTPVFAQNWQVATFGQSTDLNFSSLIDSAKIGRNNAWLAGNNNFLEAGKFYTLPTDFFIESRGGKIANSHDGMTVFYTIVPVTQTFRLEADLTLEQIGPEVNGKSPAGQEGAGLFVRDIIGPQRQEPQSAGTEEYPQASNILMNAFITQNKKNDNLVQITSIVREGVIKTWGNEGITIKKQPIIENINFTQKRNIHMTIERLPEKFILTAFDTDRKENQSWQFSDYSGFMNQLDNNSLAIGFFAARNAKLRVKNASFKPGKPLVDYKQLTSRQFSRVRHKAPELFLASPQSVVRNSTTLQFLANQAGIVSIDNDKQTKQVQAGELVQFPVTLQKKHNDFTVNFNVDGNISKKAIRIEQVKSNLTDPYEIYVCSDCRQGARGSKNDPVDLQTAVKFVAPGGNIYLNDGQYHGITLDRELSGIPGKYKTISAINPHKAIFINKTFNLDASYWHLKSVVFDGNVDNGNNKPAYLRIAGSYNIIEHVIARNNDDTGISISAKDKNRFFWPAHNLVLNSDSYNNLDLSGINADGFAAKLGVGPGNIFRGCIAHNNADDGWDLFNKIEDGPNASVTIENSVAYENGLPYNKADILKGSIGNGFKLGGEGQPVNHKVINSIAINNNMDGFTDNFNTGSLIVRNNIAMNNARYNYILRTNPYKFPSSILFDNNYSIRDDWENKIKDFLGDTVNSVNYKLLVSHETGPVQKDLFFTRDDSGNIIYPDFFLNIINKFN
;
A
#
# COMPACT_ATOMS: atom_id res chain seq x y z
N MET A 1 -85.15 46.16 -3.41
CA MET A 1 -83.69 46.47 -3.48
C MET A 1 -82.94 45.18 -3.76
N ASN A 2 -82.29 45.14 -4.94
CA ASN A 2 -81.05 44.46 -5.36
C ASN A 2 -80.74 43.01 -4.93
N LYS A 3 -80.10 42.16 -5.74
CA LYS A 3 -79.98 41.89 -7.19
C LYS A 3 -79.00 40.69 -7.27
N HIS A 4 -79.35 39.69 -8.05
CA HIS A 4 -78.51 38.69 -8.73
C HIS A 4 -77.14 38.26 -8.15
N THR A 5 -77.04 36.96 -7.82
CA THR A 5 -75.77 36.23 -7.76
C THR A 5 -75.47 35.66 -9.15
N LEU A 6 -74.44 36.20 -9.81
CA LEU A 6 -73.96 35.73 -11.12
C LEU A 6 -72.65 34.95 -10.94
N LEU A 7 -72.62 33.79 -11.60
CA LEU A 7 -71.47 32.94 -11.87
C LEU A 7 -70.36 33.72 -12.59
N LEU A 8 -69.09 33.59 -12.18
CA LEU A 8 -67.95 33.90 -13.05
C LEU A 8 -66.82 32.90 -12.85
N THR A 9 -66.65 32.06 -13.86
CA THR A 9 -65.55 31.12 -14.09
C THR A 9 -64.29 31.92 -14.43
N VAL A 10 -63.22 31.78 -13.65
CA VAL A 10 -61.88 32.29 -14.03
C VAL A 10 -60.99 31.12 -14.38
N LEU A 11 -60.68 31.05 -15.68
CA LEU A 11 -59.72 30.16 -16.30
C LEU A 11 -58.31 30.55 -15.81
N PHE A 12 -57.69 29.77 -14.93
CA PHE A 12 -56.25 29.90 -14.67
C PHE A 12 -55.49 29.08 -15.72
N LEU A 13 -54.86 29.79 -16.65
CA LEU A 13 -53.80 29.25 -17.49
C LEU A 13 -52.65 28.81 -16.58
N ASN A 14 -52.54 27.51 -16.29
CA ASN A 14 -51.33 26.93 -15.73
C ASN A 14 -50.25 26.98 -16.82
N LEU A 15 -49.51 28.08 -16.90
CA LEU A 15 -48.15 28.04 -17.44
C LEU A 15 -47.36 27.11 -16.51
N ILE A 16 -47.20 25.85 -16.93
CA ILE A 16 -46.21 24.93 -16.38
C ILE A 16 -44.85 25.51 -16.77
N CYS A 17 -44.41 26.51 -16.02
CA CYS A 17 -43.02 26.92 -16.01
C CYS A 17 -42.28 25.80 -15.28
N THR A 18 -41.80 24.80 -16.03
CA THR A 18 -40.80 23.89 -15.51
C THR A 18 -39.66 24.75 -14.98
N PRO A 19 -39.27 24.67 -13.70
CA PRO A 19 -38.13 25.44 -13.24
C PRO A 19 -36.94 25.01 -14.09
N VAL A 20 -36.43 25.94 -14.89
CA VAL A 20 -35.12 25.81 -15.53
C VAL A 20 -34.17 25.69 -14.34
N PHE A 21 -33.67 24.48 -14.08
CA PHE A 21 -32.57 24.30 -13.15
C PHE A 21 -31.46 25.22 -13.65
N ALA A 22 -31.17 26.29 -12.91
CA ALA A 22 -29.96 27.06 -13.13
C ALA A 22 -28.80 26.07 -12.95
N GLN A 23 -28.18 25.67 -14.06
CA GLN A 23 -27.09 24.70 -14.04
C GLN A 23 -25.88 25.40 -13.45
N ASN A 24 -25.75 25.26 -12.14
CA ASN A 24 -24.69 25.86 -11.35
C ASN A 24 -23.47 24.95 -11.42
N TRP A 25 -22.54 25.27 -12.30
CA TRP A 25 -21.25 24.57 -12.43
C TRP A 25 -20.20 25.19 -11.52
N GLN A 26 -19.30 24.38 -10.99
CA GLN A 26 -18.28 24.77 -10.03
C GLN A 26 -16.98 24.03 -10.33
N VAL A 27 -15.88 24.53 -9.76
CA VAL A 27 -14.60 23.82 -9.71
C VAL A 27 -14.30 23.34 -8.31
N ALA A 28 -13.64 22.18 -8.23
CA ALA A 28 -12.99 21.75 -7.00
C ALA A 28 -11.69 21.01 -7.30
N THR A 29 -10.76 21.06 -6.36
CA THR A 29 -9.51 20.29 -6.40
C THR A 29 -9.30 19.68 -5.01
N PHE A 30 -8.97 18.39 -4.96
CA PHE A 30 -8.77 17.66 -3.70
C PHE A 30 -7.79 16.49 -3.89
N GLY A 31 -7.22 16.00 -2.77
CA GLY A 31 -6.34 14.82 -2.72
C GLY A 31 -5.03 14.96 -3.49
N GLN A 32 -4.51 16.18 -3.65
CA GLN A 32 -3.27 16.45 -4.37
C GLN A 32 -2.04 16.29 -3.47
N SER A 33 -1.02 15.60 -3.95
CA SER A 33 0.20 15.31 -3.19
C SER A 33 1.40 16.17 -3.61
N THR A 34 1.25 17.18 -4.48
CA THR A 34 2.37 17.77 -5.26
C THR A 34 2.59 19.26 -5.04
N ASP A 35 2.27 19.81 -3.86
CA ASP A 35 2.23 21.27 -3.69
C ASP A 35 3.44 21.89 -2.98
N LEU A 36 4.29 21.07 -2.35
CA LEU A 36 5.41 21.56 -1.52
C LEU A 36 6.72 20.76 -1.75
N ASN A 37 7.13 20.59 -3.02
CA ASN A 37 8.35 19.86 -3.47
C ASN A 37 8.21 18.35 -3.72
N PHE A 38 6.98 17.85 -3.89
CA PHE A 38 6.74 16.49 -4.36
C PHE A 38 6.73 16.46 -5.90
N SER A 39 7.88 16.20 -6.53
CA SER A 39 7.93 16.01 -7.98
C SER A 39 9.07 15.09 -8.41
N SER A 40 8.77 13.82 -8.63
CA SER A 40 9.68 12.94 -9.36
C SER A 40 9.38 12.90 -10.87
N LEU A 41 8.18 13.35 -11.30
CA LEU A 41 7.66 13.13 -12.66
C LEU A 41 7.05 14.36 -13.36
N ILE A 42 7.07 15.55 -12.74
CA ILE A 42 6.42 16.77 -13.26
C ILE A 42 7.48 17.82 -13.58
N ASP A 43 7.26 18.59 -14.64
CA ASP A 43 8.03 19.81 -14.90
C ASP A 43 7.98 20.74 -13.68
N SER A 44 9.15 21.16 -13.19
CA SER A 44 9.27 22.04 -12.01
C SER A 44 8.43 23.32 -12.12
N ALA A 45 8.25 23.85 -13.33
CA ALA A 45 7.45 25.06 -13.55
C ALA A 45 5.93 24.82 -13.42
N LYS A 46 5.49 23.56 -13.32
CA LYS A 46 4.08 23.16 -13.23
C LYS A 46 3.70 22.54 -11.88
N ILE A 47 4.64 22.46 -10.94
CA ILE A 47 4.36 22.07 -9.56
C ILE A 47 3.26 22.98 -9.00
N GLY A 48 2.28 22.39 -8.32
CA GLY A 48 1.11 23.09 -7.78
C GLY A 48 -0.02 23.41 -8.78
N ARG A 49 0.16 23.19 -10.09
CA ARG A 49 -0.89 23.52 -11.07
C ARG A 49 -2.04 22.50 -11.06
N ASN A 50 -3.20 22.91 -10.56
CA ASN A 50 -4.40 22.07 -10.44
C ASN A 50 -5.69 22.89 -10.65
N ASN A 51 -5.92 23.36 -11.88
CA ASN A 51 -6.91 24.40 -12.18
C ASN A 51 -7.75 24.06 -13.42
N ALA A 52 -8.87 24.78 -13.57
CA ALA A 52 -9.65 24.83 -14.80
C ALA A 52 -9.80 26.29 -15.27
N TRP A 53 -9.93 26.51 -16.58
CA TRP A 53 -10.08 27.85 -17.16
C TRP A 53 -10.77 27.80 -18.53
N LEU A 54 -11.37 28.92 -18.91
CA LEU A 54 -12.01 29.08 -20.23
C LEU A 54 -10.97 29.23 -21.33
N ALA A 55 -11.22 28.66 -22.51
CA ALA A 55 -10.33 28.86 -23.64
C ALA A 55 -10.27 30.34 -24.05
N GLY A 56 -9.07 30.87 -24.31
CA GLY A 56 -8.85 32.29 -24.62
C GLY A 56 -8.84 33.22 -23.39
N ASN A 57 -9.06 32.69 -22.18
CA ASN A 57 -8.90 33.42 -20.93
C ASN A 57 -7.62 32.97 -20.20
N ASN A 58 -6.93 33.91 -19.56
CA ASN A 58 -5.73 33.66 -18.77
C ASN A 58 -6.02 33.44 -17.28
N ASN A 59 -7.24 33.68 -16.81
CA ASN A 59 -7.65 33.53 -15.42
C ASN A 59 -8.24 32.14 -15.15
N PHE A 60 -7.87 31.56 -14.01
CA PHE A 60 -8.46 30.31 -13.52
C PHE A 60 -9.87 30.53 -12.99
N LEU A 61 -10.71 29.50 -13.11
CA LEU A 61 -11.98 29.40 -12.41
C LEU A 61 -11.69 29.23 -10.90
N GLU A 62 -12.53 29.84 -10.08
CA GLU A 62 -12.35 29.89 -8.63
C GLU A 62 -13.34 28.97 -7.92
N ALA A 63 -12.84 28.24 -6.92
CA ALA A 63 -13.69 27.43 -6.06
C ALA A 63 -14.71 28.31 -5.31
N GLY A 64 -15.91 27.78 -5.07
CA GLY A 64 -17.00 28.52 -4.42
C GLY A 64 -17.78 29.47 -5.33
N LYS A 65 -17.36 29.69 -6.58
CA LYS A 65 -18.13 30.43 -7.59
C LYS A 65 -18.99 29.50 -8.46
N PHE A 66 -20.08 30.05 -8.99
CA PHE A 66 -20.96 29.37 -9.94
C PHE A 66 -20.75 29.88 -11.37
N TYR A 67 -20.78 28.95 -12.31
CA TYR A 67 -20.57 29.17 -13.73
C TYR A 67 -21.68 28.49 -14.53
N THR A 68 -21.90 28.96 -15.76
CA THR A 68 -22.63 28.20 -16.78
C THR A 68 -21.68 27.20 -17.44
N LEU A 69 -22.20 26.08 -17.97
CA LEU A 69 -21.39 25.11 -18.72
C LEU A 69 -20.76 25.80 -19.95
N PRO A 70 -19.43 25.93 -20.04
CA PRO A 70 -18.78 26.56 -21.17
C PRO A 70 -18.70 25.61 -22.36
N THR A 71 -18.62 26.18 -23.56
CA THR A 71 -18.48 25.42 -24.81
C THR A 71 -17.03 25.08 -25.17
N ASP A 72 -16.03 25.75 -24.58
CA ASP A 72 -14.59 25.46 -24.76
C ASP A 72 -13.82 25.85 -23.48
N PHE A 73 -13.21 24.87 -22.80
CA PHE A 73 -12.45 25.09 -21.57
C PHE A 73 -11.38 24.00 -21.37
N PHE A 74 -10.50 24.22 -20.40
CA PHE A 74 -9.44 23.30 -20.01
C PHE A 74 -9.58 22.89 -18.55
N ILE A 75 -9.13 21.68 -18.24
CA ILE A 75 -8.88 21.19 -16.88
C ILE A 75 -7.47 20.60 -16.85
N GLU A 76 -6.69 20.95 -15.84
CA GLU A 76 -5.35 20.44 -15.63
C GLU A 76 -5.17 20.02 -14.17
N SER A 77 -4.57 18.84 -13.97
CA SER A 77 -4.19 18.35 -12.65
C SER A 77 -2.78 17.77 -12.75
N ARG A 78 -1.86 18.37 -12.00
CA ARG A 78 -0.46 17.91 -11.90
C ARG A 78 -0.27 16.98 -10.71
N GLY A 79 -1.09 17.10 -9.67
CA GLY A 79 -1.12 16.18 -8.54
C GLY A 79 -2.20 15.09 -8.64
N GLY A 80 -2.47 14.43 -7.52
CA GLY A 80 -3.55 13.46 -7.40
C GLY A 80 -3.26 12.12 -8.06
N LYS A 81 -4.27 11.24 -8.06
CA LYS A 81 -4.23 9.89 -8.66
C LYS A 81 -5.64 9.31 -8.75
N ILE A 82 -5.87 8.44 -9.73
CA ILE A 82 -7.02 7.51 -9.75
C ILE A 82 -6.56 6.19 -9.14
N ALA A 83 -6.77 6.01 -7.83
CA ALA A 83 -6.33 4.82 -7.13
C ALA A 83 -7.39 3.70 -7.18
N ASN A 84 -7.17 2.63 -6.45
CA ASN A 84 -8.16 1.55 -6.36
C ASN A 84 -9.33 1.92 -5.46
N SER A 85 -9.08 2.67 -4.37
CA SER A 85 -10.02 2.96 -3.29
C SER A 85 -10.40 4.43 -3.15
N HIS A 86 -9.54 5.34 -3.56
CA HIS A 86 -9.71 6.80 -3.43
C HIS A 86 -9.15 7.54 -4.64
N ASP A 87 -9.43 8.85 -4.70
CA ASP A 87 -8.91 9.70 -5.76
C ASP A 87 -8.40 11.04 -5.23
N GLY A 88 -7.45 11.60 -5.97
CA GLY A 88 -7.13 13.02 -5.96
C GLY A 88 -7.32 13.58 -7.35
N MET A 89 -8.14 14.63 -7.51
CA MET A 89 -8.62 15.12 -8.79
C MET A 89 -8.80 16.64 -8.80
N THR A 90 -8.64 17.26 -9.97
CA THR A 90 -9.25 18.55 -10.31
C THR A 90 -10.53 18.30 -11.11
N VAL A 91 -11.65 18.90 -10.70
CA VAL A 91 -12.97 18.68 -11.30
C VAL A 91 -13.66 19.98 -11.69
N PHE A 92 -14.42 19.95 -12.79
CA PHE A 92 -15.43 20.96 -13.14
C PHE A 92 -16.77 20.25 -13.26
N TYR A 93 -17.71 20.58 -12.37
CA TYR A 93 -18.87 19.73 -12.11
C TYR A 93 -20.11 20.54 -11.73
N THR A 94 -21.26 19.88 -11.76
CA THR A 94 -22.51 20.37 -11.17
C THR A 94 -23.09 19.30 -10.24
N ILE A 95 -23.97 19.73 -9.34
CA ILE A 95 -24.67 18.85 -8.40
C ILE A 95 -26.13 18.69 -8.84
N VAL A 96 -26.60 17.45 -8.92
CA VAL A 96 -27.98 17.10 -9.27
C VAL A 96 -28.61 16.25 -8.18
N PRO A 97 -29.96 16.19 -8.07
CA PRO A 97 -30.61 15.23 -7.17
C PRO A 97 -30.16 13.80 -7.47
N VAL A 98 -29.96 12.99 -6.44
CA VAL A 98 -29.46 11.61 -6.56
C VAL A 98 -30.37 10.72 -7.43
N THR A 99 -31.63 11.10 -7.62
CA THR A 99 -32.64 10.41 -8.45
C THR A 99 -32.63 10.88 -9.91
N GLN A 100 -31.84 11.88 -10.27
CA GLN A 100 -31.86 12.47 -11.61
C GLN A 100 -31.23 11.51 -12.63
N THR A 101 -31.99 11.14 -13.67
CA THR A 101 -31.46 10.57 -14.92
C THR A 101 -30.92 11.69 -15.80
N PHE A 102 -29.97 11.43 -16.69
CA PHE A 102 -29.35 12.49 -17.48
C PHE A 102 -28.51 11.97 -18.64
N ARG A 103 -28.10 12.90 -19.52
CA ARG A 103 -27.03 12.71 -20.49
C ARG A 103 -26.00 13.84 -20.36
N LEU A 104 -24.74 13.49 -20.14
CA LEU A 104 -23.57 14.37 -20.19
C LEU A 104 -22.71 13.96 -21.37
N GLU A 105 -22.38 14.89 -22.26
CA GLU A 105 -21.57 14.63 -23.46
C GLU A 105 -20.62 15.78 -23.75
N ALA A 106 -19.48 15.49 -24.39
CA ALA A 106 -18.53 16.49 -24.89
C ALA A 106 -17.54 15.88 -25.90
N ASP A 107 -16.91 16.78 -26.66
CA ASP A 107 -15.77 16.50 -27.52
C ASP A 107 -14.48 16.76 -26.73
N LEU A 108 -13.66 15.73 -26.55
CA LEU A 108 -12.51 15.76 -25.66
C LEU A 108 -11.19 15.61 -26.42
N THR A 109 -10.22 16.45 -26.07
CA THR A 109 -8.83 16.33 -26.54
C THR A 109 -7.89 16.26 -25.35
N LEU A 110 -7.15 15.15 -25.25
CA LEU A 110 -6.11 14.99 -24.23
C LEU A 110 -4.85 15.76 -24.65
N GLU A 111 -4.49 16.77 -23.88
CA GLU A 111 -3.37 17.67 -24.18
C GLU A 111 -2.06 17.18 -23.55
N GLN A 112 -2.13 16.54 -22.40
CA GLN A 112 -0.97 16.00 -21.68
C GLN A 112 -1.43 14.86 -20.79
N ILE A 113 -0.58 13.83 -20.63
CA ILE A 113 -0.74 12.78 -19.62
C ILE A 113 0.63 12.14 -19.33
N GLY A 114 0.81 11.58 -18.14
CA GLY A 114 2.03 10.84 -17.82
C GLY A 114 3.24 11.75 -17.56
N PRO A 115 4.43 11.19 -17.30
CA PRO A 115 5.59 11.94 -16.84
C PRO A 115 6.10 12.98 -17.85
N GLU A 116 6.64 14.08 -17.34
CA GLU A 116 7.30 15.15 -18.13
C GLU A 116 8.83 15.14 -17.97
N VAL A 117 9.34 14.15 -17.24
CA VAL A 117 10.78 13.96 -17.01
C VAL A 117 11.27 12.81 -17.88
N ASN A 118 12.32 13.07 -18.67
CA ASN A 118 12.88 12.10 -19.59
C ASN A 118 13.28 10.78 -18.92
N GLY A 119 12.96 9.66 -19.56
CA GLY A 119 13.34 8.32 -19.10
C GLY A 119 12.45 7.74 -18.00
N LYS A 120 11.36 8.42 -17.63
CA LYS A 120 10.39 7.90 -16.65
C LYS A 120 9.15 7.33 -17.34
N SER A 121 8.53 6.37 -16.66
CA SER A 121 7.37 5.62 -17.15
C SER A 121 6.07 6.07 -16.45
N PRO A 122 4.91 5.98 -17.12
CA PRO A 122 3.62 6.21 -16.47
C PRO A 122 3.37 5.31 -15.27
N ALA A 123 2.63 5.82 -14.27
CA ALA A 123 2.25 5.07 -13.07
C ALA A 123 1.01 4.19 -13.29
N GLY A 124 0.19 4.47 -14.31
CA GLY A 124 -1.07 3.75 -14.58
C GLY A 124 -2.26 4.27 -13.77
N GLN A 125 -2.11 5.46 -13.18
CA GLN A 125 -3.09 6.12 -12.30
C GLN A 125 -3.43 7.54 -12.78
N GLU A 126 -2.90 7.93 -13.94
CA GLU A 126 -3.21 9.17 -14.65
C GLU A 126 -4.51 9.03 -15.43
N GLY A 127 -5.29 10.10 -15.50
CA GLY A 127 -6.47 10.10 -16.35
C GLY A 127 -7.23 11.41 -16.39
N ALA A 128 -8.06 11.54 -17.42
CA ALA A 128 -8.97 12.66 -17.59
C ALA A 128 -10.20 12.24 -18.41
N GLY A 129 -11.34 12.87 -18.17
CA GLY A 129 -12.57 12.55 -18.90
C GLY A 129 -13.84 12.99 -18.17
N LEU A 130 -14.90 12.22 -18.34
CA LEU A 130 -16.21 12.43 -17.72
C LEU A 130 -16.34 11.59 -16.44
N PHE A 131 -17.06 12.09 -15.44
CA PHE A 131 -17.34 11.34 -14.21
C PHE A 131 -18.75 11.55 -13.65
N VAL A 132 -19.17 10.60 -12.82
CA VAL A 132 -20.29 10.65 -11.88
C VAL A 132 -19.80 10.16 -10.53
N ARG A 133 -19.98 10.93 -9.47
CA ARG A 133 -19.55 10.61 -8.10
C ARG A 133 -20.69 10.80 -7.11
N ASP A 134 -20.68 9.91 -6.11
CA ASP A 134 -21.46 10.02 -4.88
C ASP A 134 -21.12 11.34 -4.16
N ILE A 135 -19.82 11.59 -3.90
CA ILE A 135 -19.35 12.82 -3.23
C ILE A 135 -18.07 13.42 -3.86
N ILE A 136 -17.89 14.72 -3.65
CA ILE A 136 -16.65 15.47 -3.95
C ILE A 136 -15.83 15.63 -2.66
N GLY A 137 -14.51 15.53 -2.79
CA GLY A 137 -13.59 15.76 -1.67
C GLY A 137 -13.57 17.22 -1.22
N PRO A 138 -13.10 17.49 0.02
CA PRO A 138 -12.98 18.85 0.51
C PRO A 138 -12.05 19.66 -0.40
N GLN A 139 -12.45 20.89 -0.71
CA GLN A 139 -11.64 21.81 -1.50
C GLN A 139 -10.28 22.02 -0.85
N ARG A 140 -9.22 21.89 -1.64
CA ARG A 140 -7.84 22.16 -1.19
C ARG A 140 -7.64 23.60 -0.74
N GLN A 141 -6.66 23.79 0.14
CA GLN A 141 -6.20 25.11 0.56
C GLN A 141 -5.15 25.61 -0.43
N GLU A 142 -5.27 26.87 -0.85
CA GLU A 142 -4.32 27.52 -1.77
C GLU A 142 -3.81 28.84 -1.16
N PRO A 143 -2.52 28.94 -0.76
CA PRO A 143 -1.53 27.85 -0.71
C PRO A 143 -1.85 26.82 0.39
N GLN A 144 -1.35 25.60 0.25
CA GLN A 144 -1.47 24.58 1.29
C GLN A 144 -0.65 25.00 2.54
N SER A 145 -1.25 24.94 3.72
CA SER A 145 -0.57 25.30 4.96
C SER A 145 0.50 24.26 5.33
N ALA A 146 1.62 24.72 5.90
CA ALA A 146 2.72 23.83 6.29
C ALA A 146 2.24 22.71 7.23
N GLY A 147 2.73 21.50 6.99
CA GLY A 147 2.39 20.29 7.75
C GLY A 147 0.98 19.76 7.55
N THR A 148 0.18 20.41 6.71
CA THR A 148 -1.05 19.83 6.17
C THR A 148 -0.77 19.24 4.79
N GLU A 149 -1.38 18.10 4.49
CA GLU A 149 -1.41 17.55 3.14
C GLU A 149 -2.84 17.11 2.82
N GLU A 150 -3.20 17.18 1.55
CA GLU A 150 -4.55 16.84 1.12
C GLU A 150 -4.76 15.34 1.19
N TYR A 151 -5.79 14.92 1.92
CA TYR A 151 -6.16 13.51 1.97
C TYR A 151 -6.94 13.14 0.71
N PRO A 152 -6.61 12.01 0.07
CA PRO A 152 -7.44 11.50 -1.01
C PRO A 152 -8.86 11.17 -0.51
N GLN A 153 -9.84 11.31 -1.41
CA GLN A 153 -11.25 11.09 -1.08
C GLN A 153 -11.78 9.82 -1.72
N ALA A 154 -12.23 8.86 -0.91
CA ALA A 154 -12.97 7.70 -1.39
C ALA A 154 -14.41 8.08 -1.75
N SER A 155 -14.92 7.52 -2.85
CA SER A 155 -16.30 7.67 -3.33
C SER A 155 -16.65 6.53 -4.27
N ASN A 156 -17.93 6.15 -4.31
CA ASN A 156 -18.46 5.43 -5.46
C ASN A 156 -18.35 6.36 -6.67
N ILE A 157 -17.88 5.81 -7.80
CA ILE A 157 -17.60 6.59 -8.99
C ILE A 157 -17.80 5.76 -10.25
N LEU A 158 -18.26 6.44 -11.30
CA LEU A 158 -18.29 5.96 -12.67
C LEU A 158 -17.57 6.99 -13.55
N MET A 159 -16.64 6.55 -14.38
CA MET A 159 -15.86 7.41 -15.29
C MET A 159 -15.85 6.86 -16.71
N ASN A 160 -15.82 7.77 -17.68
CA ASN A 160 -15.44 7.49 -19.06
C ASN A 160 -14.19 8.33 -19.35
N ALA A 161 -13.02 7.69 -19.40
CA ALA A 161 -11.75 8.39 -19.23
C ALA A 161 -10.66 7.92 -20.17
N PHE A 162 -9.82 8.86 -20.61
CA PHE A 162 -8.48 8.55 -21.08
C PHE A 162 -7.65 8.06 -19.89
N ILE A 163 -6.97 6.93 -20.06
CA ILE A 163 -6.03 6.35 -19.09
C ILE A 163 -4.77 5.91 -19.84
N THR A 164 -3.60 6.01 -19.21
CA THR A 164 -2.36 5.45 -19.74
C THR A 164 -2.53 3.95 -20.00
N GLN A 165 -2.24 3.50 -21.22
CA GLN A 165 -2.51 2.12 -21.63
C GLN A 165 -1.50 1.14 -21.04
N ASN A 166 -0.25 1.56 -20.93
CA ASN A 166 0.81 0.75 -20.37
C ASN A 166 1.92 1.63 -19.76
N LYS A 167 2.79 1.02 -18.97
CA LYS A 167 3.93 1.68 -18.34
C LYS A 167 5.18 1.73 -19.25
N LYS A 168 5.11 1.28 -20.51
CA LYS A 168 6.27 1.20 -21.41
C LYS A 168 6.33 2.35 -22.40
N ASN A 169 5.18 2.90 -22.77
CA ASN A 169 5.04 3.99 -23.72
C ASN A 169 4.14 5.05 -23.10
N ASP A 170 4.74 6.17 -22.74
CA ASP A 170 4.08 7.34 -22.15
C ASP A 170 3.14 8.07 -23.12
N ASN A 171 3.26 7.82 -24.42
CA ASN A 171 2.38 8.42 -25.44
C ASN A 171 1.09 7.63 -25.70
N LEU A 172 0.99 6.39 -25.23
CA LEU A 172 -0.17 5.52 -25.51
C LEU A 172 -1.20 5.57 -24.39
N VAL A 173 -2.42 5.94 -24.76
CA VAL A 173 -3.60 5.93 -23.91
C VAL A 173 -4.70 5.06 -24.49
N GLN A 174 -5.67 4.75 -23.64
CA GLN A 174 -6.89 4.04 -23.97
C GLN A 174 -8.08 4.77 -23.37
N ILE A 175 -9.25 4.66 -24.00
CA ILE A 175 -10.51 5.05 -23.39
C ILE A 175 -11.02 3.89 -22.55
N THR A 176 -11.24 4.13 -21.28
CA THR A 176 -11.66 3.14 -20.30
C THR A 176 -12.92 3.60 -19.60
N SER A 177 -13.92 2.71 -19.59
CA SER A 177 -15.06 2.81 -18.69
C SER A 177 -14.66 2.26 -17.32
N ILE A 178 -14.73 3.09 -16.28
CA ILE A 178 -14.29 2.75 -14.92
C ILE A 178 -15.49 2.81 -13.98
N VAL A 179 -15.65 1.79 -13.14
CA VAL A 179 -16.59 1.82 -12.02
C VAL A 179 -15.87 1.41 -10.75
N ARG A 180 -15.94 2.26 -9.72
CA ARG A 180 -15.61 1.88 -8.35
C ARG A 180 -16.87 1.87 -7.51
N GLU A 181 -17.12 0.75 -6.86
CA GLU A 181 -18.32 0.51 -6.07
C GLU A 181 -17.99 -0.11 -4.69
N GLY A 182 -18.96 -0.05 -3.78
CA GLY A 182 -18.82 -0.60 -2.42
C GLY A 182 -18.13 0.35 -1.43
N VAL A 183 -17.97 1.62 -1.78
CA VAL A 183 -17.45 2.64 -0.86
C VAL A 183 -18.58 3.05 0.08
N ILE A 184 -18.38 2.84 1.38
CA ILE A 184 -19.35 3.18 2.43
C ILE A 184 -18.78 4.18 3.46
N LYS A 185 -17.50 4.54 3.33
CA LYS A 185 -16.79 5.49 4.18
C LYS A 185 -15.99 6.46 3.32
N THR A 186 -15.87 7.71 3.76
CA THR A 186 -15.18 8.78 3.04
C THR A 186 -13.66 8.60 2.96
N TRP A 187 -13.07 7.86 3.91
CA TRP A 187 -11.67 7.40 3.85
C TRP A 187 -11.53 6.02 3.19
N GLY A 188 -12.64 5.42 2.74
CA GLY A 188 -12.69 4.10 2.14
C GLY A 188 -12.80 2.95 3.16
N ASN A 189 -12.86 1.72 2.63
CA ASN A 189 -13.10 0.50 3.39
C ASN A 189 -12.57 -0.74 2.65
N GLU A 190 -12.43 -1.83 3.40
CA GLU A 190 -12.20 -3.15 2.82
C GLU A 190 -13.34 -3.53 1.85
N GLY A 191 -13.00 -4.26 0.79
CA GLY A 191 -13.97 -4.83 -0.14
C GLY A 191 -14.45 -3.85 -1.23
N ILE A 192 -13.88 -2.65 -1.30
CA ILE A 192 -14.06 -1.76 -2.45
C ILE A 192 -13.55 -2.47 -3.71
N THR A 193 -14.35 -2.42 -4.77
CA THR A 193 -13.98 -3.00 -6.07
C THR A 193 -13.91 -1.92 -7.12
N ILE A 194 -12.86 -1.96 -7.93
CA ILE A 194 -12.73 -1.13 -9.14
C ILE A 194 -12.70 -2.04 -10.37
N LYS A 195 -13.60 -1.80 -11.33
CA LYS A 195 -13.61 -2.42 -12.64
C LYS A 195 -13.18 -1.40 -13.67
N LYS A 196 -12.19 -1.75 -14.48
CA LYS A 196 -11.70 -0.95 -15.62
C LYS A 196 -11.95 -1.75 -16.88
N GLN A 197 -12.79 -1.24 -17.76
CA GLN A 197 -13.09 -1.84 -19.06
C GLN A 197 -12.54 -0.93 -20.15
N PRO A 198 -11.37 -1.27 -20.75
CA PRO A 198 -10.95 -0.64 -21.99
C PRO A 198 -12.03 -0.82 -23.06
N ILE A 199 -12.34 0.26 -23.76
CA ILE A 199 -13.31 0.27 -24.86
C ILE A 199 -12.69 0.71 -26.18
N ILE A 200 -11.70 1.62 -26.18
CA ILE A 200 -10.91 1.98 -27.35
C ILE A 200 -9.44 2.03 -26.94
N GLU A 201 -8.56 1.36 -27.67
CA GLU A 201 -7.14 1.23 -27.33
C GLU A 201 -6.22 1.85 -28.39
N ASN A 202 -4.93 1.90 -28.08
CA ASN A 202 -3.82 2.31 -28.93
C ASN A 202 -3.90 3.77 -29.40
N ILE A 203 -4.47 4.67 -28.59
CA ILE A 203 -4.57 6.09 -28.92
C ILE A 203 -3.23 6.76 -28.59
N ASN A 204 -2.58 7.35 -29.59
CA ASN A 204 -1.43 8.22 -29.36
C ASN A 204 -1.91 9.63 -29.06
N PHE A 205 -1.78 10.10 -27.81
CA PHE A 205 -2.36 11.38 -27.40
C PHE A 205 -1.65 12.59 -28.03
N THR A 206 -0.40 12.44 -28.48
CA THR A 206 0.36 13.53 -29.11
C THR A 206 -0.25 13.97 -30.45
N GLN A 207 -1.08 13.11 -31.05
CA GLN A 207 -1.85 13.43 -32.26
C GLN A 207 -3.05 14.34 -31.98
N LYS A 208 -3.34 14.67 -30.70
CA LYS A 208 -4.42 15.58 -30.28
C LYS A 208 -5.78 15.22 -30.89
N ARG A 209 -6.10 13.92 -30.90
CA ARG A 209 -7.35 13.38 -31.44
C ARG A 209 -8.56 13.96 -30.70
N ASN A 210 -9.65 14.11 -31.43
CA ASN A 210 -10.94 14.48 -30.85
C ASN A 210 -11.76 13.21 -30.56
N ILE A 211 -12.14 13.01 -29.31
CA ILE A 211 -12.94 11.87 -28.88
C ILE A 211 -14.25 12.38 -28.29
N HIS A 212 -15.37 12.04 -28.93
CA HIS A 212 -16.68 12.34 -28.38
C HIS A 212 -17.03 11.31 -27.30
N MET A 213 -17.26 11.75 -26.06
CA MET A 213 -17.62 10.87 -24.94
C MET A 213 -19.00 11.21 -24.40
N THR A 214 -19.73 10.20 -23.94
CA THR A 214 -21.00 10.35 -23.22
C THR A 214 -21.01 9.53 -21.93
N ILE A 215 -21.67 10.05 -20.90
CA ILE A 215 -22.26 9.28 -19.80
C ILE A 215 -23.77 9.56 -19.80
N GLU A 216 -24.57 8.52 -20.00
CA GLU A 216 -26.02 8.55 -19.89
C GLU A 216 -26.47 7.70 -18.70
N ARG A 217 -27.32 8.26 -17.84
CA ARG A 217 -27.96 7.55 -16.74
C ARG A 217 -29.44 7.39 -17.03
N LEU A 218 -29.86 6.14 -17.15
CA LEU A 218 -31.25 5.68 -17.21
C LEU A 218 -31.69 5.20 -15.81
N PRO A 219 -32.99 4.93 -15.57
CA PRO A 219 -33.49 4.54 -14.25
C PRO A 219 -32.75 3.36 -13.63
N GLU A 220 -32.37 2.37 -14.44
CA GLU A 220 -31.80 1.09 -14.01
C GLU A 220 -30.33 0.87 -14.39
N LYS A 221 -29.71 1.81 -15.11
CA LYS A 221 -28.34 1.64 -15.63
C LYS A 221 -27.67 2.93 -16.08
N PHE A 222 -26.36 2.83 -16.21
CA PHE A 222 -25.50 3.78 -16.89
C PHE A 222 -25.04 3.22 -18.24
N ILE A 223 -24.92 4.10 -19.23
CA ILE A 223 -24.36 3.82 -20.55
C ILE A 223 -23.22 4.81 -20.79
N LEU A 224 -22.02 4.27 -21.03
CA LEU A 224 -20.83 5.04 -21.37
C LEU A 224 -20.53 4.77 -22.84
N THR A 225 -20.26 5.83 -23.61
CA THR A 225 -19.89 5.71 -25.02
C THR A 225 -18.67 6.54 -25.34
N ALA A 226 -17.86 6.08 -26.29
CA ALA A 226 -16.76 6.83 -26.85
C ALA A 226 -16.73 6.65 -28.36
N PHE A 227 -16.56 7.76 -29.07
CA PHE A 227 -16.41 7.80 -30.52
C PHE A 227 -15.12 8.53 -30.89
N ASP A 228 -14.15 7.78 -31.43
CA ASP A 228 -12.95 8.36 -32.04
C ASP A 228 -13.33 8.88 -33.43
N THR A 229 -13.40 10.20 -33.58
CA THR A 229 -13.85 10.83 -34.84
C THR A 229 -12.92 10.54 -35.99
N ASP A 230 -11.62 10.41 -35.70
CA ASP A 230 -10.57 10.24 -36.69
C ASP A 230 -10.51 8.78 -37.19
N ARG A 231 -10.73 7.81 -36.29
CA ARG A 231 -10.80 6.38 -36.64
C ARG A 231 -12.18 5.91 -37.07
N LYS A 232 -13.22 6.72 -36.83
CA LYS A 232 -14.63 6.33 -36.94
C LYS A 232 -14.97 5.08 -36.11
N GLU A 233 -14.34 4.97 -34.94
CA GLU A 233 -14.53 3.84 -34.02
C GLU A 233 -15.50 4.25 -32.91
N ASN A 234 -16.62 3.54 -32.76
CA ASN A 234 -17.64 3.81 -31.76
C ASN A 234 -17.82 2.60 -30.83
N GLN A 235 -17.71 2.81 -29.53
CA GLN A 235 -17.78 1.75 -28.53
C GLN A 235 -18.64 2.17 -27.35
N SER A 236 -19.29 1.20 -26.71
CA SER A 236 -20.17 1.42 -25.57
C SER A 236 -20.00 0.36 -24.50
N TRP A 237 -20.20 0.77 -23.24
CA TRP A 237 -20.25 -0.12 -22.09
C TRP A 237 -21.42 0.26 -21.18
N GLN A 238 -22.02 -0.73 -20.52
CA GLN A 238 -23.17 -0.53 -19.64
C GLN A 238 -22.88 -1.06 -18.24
N PHE A 239 -23.42 -0.37 -17.23
CA PHE A 239 -23.37 -0.77 -15.83
C PHE A 239 -24.74 -0.64 -15.18
N SER A 240 -25.24 -1.69 -14.54
CA SER A 240 -26.53 -1.64 -13.84
C SER A 240 -26.44 -0.74 -12.61
N ASP A 241 -27.39 0.17 -12.49
CA ASP A 241 -27.57 0.97 -11.28
C ASP A 241 -28.28 0.13 -10.21
N TYR A 242 -28.02 0.41 -8.94
CA TYR A 242 -28.60 -0.32 -7.83
C TYR A 242 -28.68 0.52 -6.56
N SER A 243 -29.58 0.13 -5.65
CA SER A 243 -29.72 0.81 -4.36
C SER A 243 -28.52 0.52 -3.46
N GLY A 244 -27.79 1.57 -3.08
CA GLY A 244 -26.52 1.53 -2.36
C GLY A 244 -25.29 1.74 -3.24
N PHE A 245 -25.43 2.13 -4.52
CA PHE A 245 -24.30 2.51 -5.37
C PHE A 245 -24.02 4.01 -5.31
N MET A 246 -24.86 4.80 -5.99
CA MET A 246 -24.73 6.25 -6.14
C MET A 246 -25.48 7.03 -5.06
N ASN A 247 -26.03 6.35 -4.05
CA ASN A 247 -26.78 6.95 -2.95
C ASN A 247 -26.28 6.47 -1.58
N GLN A 248 -24.97 6.21 -1.46
CA GLN A 248 -24.40 5.48 -0.33
C GLN A 248 -23.69 6.41 0.66
N LEU A 249 -22.92 7.39 0.19
CA LEU A 249 -22.24 8.39 1.02
C LEU A 249 -23.07 9.67 1.14
N ASP A 250 -23.76 10.07 0.07
CA ASP A 250 -24.81 11.09 0.07
C ASP A 250 -26.08 10.51 -0.60
N ASN A 251 -27.21 10.61 0.09
CA ASN A 251 -28.50 10.12 -0.42
C ASN A 251 -29.36 11.23 -1.04
N ASN A 252 -28.84 12.44 -1.18
CA ASN A 252 -29.58 13.59 -1.72
C ASN A 252 -29.05 14.02 -3.08
N SER A 253 -27.74 13.93 -3.29
CA SER A 253 -27.09 14.57 -4.42
C SER A 253 -26.04 13.71 -5.12
N LEU A 254 -25.73 14.08 -6.36
CA LEU A 254 -24.67 13.48 -7.18
C LEU A 254 -23.87 14.56 -7.86
N ALA A 255 -22.55 14.37 -7.87
CA ALA A 255 -21.64 15.22 -8.64
C ALA A 255 -21.38 14.62 -10.01
N ILE A 256 -21.55 15.43 -11.04
CA ILE A 256 -21.36 15.04 -12.44
C ILE A 256 -20.52 16.07 -13.16
N GLY A 257 -19.61 15.63 -14.02
CA GLY A 257 -18.82 16.58 -14.79
C GLY A 257 -17.56 16.01 -15.40
N PHE A 258 -16.53 16.83 -15.41
CA PHE A 258 -15.27 16.62 -16.09
C PHE A 258 -14.13 16.63 -15.09
N PHE A 259 -13.07 15.88 -15.37
CA PHE A 259 -11.93 15.80 -14.46
C PHE A 259 -10.58 15.63 -15.16
N ALA A 260 -9.53 15.94 -14.41
CA ALA A 260 -8.16 15.51 -14.65
C ALA A 260 -7.52 15.03 -13.34
N ALA A 261 -6.60 14.07 -13.44
CA ALA A 261 -5.85 13.52 -12.33
C ALA A 261 -4.46 13.06 -12.78
N ARG A 262 -3.45 13.35 -11.97
CA ARG A 262 -2.04 12.93 -12.09
C ARG A 262 -1.41 13.24 -13.44
N ASN A 263 -0.83 14.43 -13.52
CA ASN A 263 -0.15 14.96 -14.69
C ASN A 263 -0.96 14.96 -15.98
N ALA A 264 -2.26 15.20 -15.88
CA ALA A 264 -3.18 15.20 -17.02
C ALA A 264 -3.70 16.61 -17.34
N LYS A 265 -3.82 16.92 -18.63
CA LYS A 265 -4.46 18.13 -19.13
C LYS A 265 -5.48 17.76 -20.20
N LEU A 266 -6.71 18.21 -20.02
CA LEU A 266 -7.84 17.94 -20.91
C LEU A 266 -8.37 19.27 -21.47
N ARG A 267 -8.64 19.29 -22.77
CA ARG A 267 -9.50 20.30 -23.39
C ARG A 267 -10.88 19.70 -23.63
N VAL A 268 -11.91 20.46 -23.29
CA VAL A 268 -13.32 20.07 -23.42
C VAL A 268 -14.01 21.05 -24.36
N LYS A 269 -14.66 20.52 -25.40
CA LYS A 269 -15.46 21.30 -26.36
C LYS A 269 -16.88 20.75 -26.47
N ASN A 270 -17.80 21.62 -26.91
CA ASN A 270 -19.19 21.26 -27.23
C ASN A 270 -19.88 20.49 -26.09
N ALA A 271 -19.56 20.85 -24.84
CA ALA A 271 -20.11 20.19 -23.67
C ALA A 271 -21.63 20.45 -23.55
N SER A 272 -22.38 19.41 -23.24
CA SER A 272 -23.83 19.46 -23.10
C SER A 272 -24.28 18.59 -21.93
N PHE A 273 -25.13 19.14 -21.08
CA PHE A 273 -25.78 18.43 -19.97
C PHE A 273 -27.30 18.55 -20.06
N LYS A 274 -27.99 17.41 -20.11
CA LYS A 274 -29.44 17.32 -20.26
C LYS A 274 -30.03 16.42 -19.17
N PRO A 275 -30.78 16.98 -18.18
CA PRO A 275 -31.59 16.21 -17.27
C PRO A 275 -32.64 15.36 -18.03
N GLY A 276 -32.82 14.12 -17.63
CA GLY A 276 -33.71 13.15 -18.24
C GLY A 276 -34.97 12.84 -17.42
N LYS A 277 -35.84 12.00 -18.02
CA LYS A 277 -36.99 11.34 -17.38
C LYS A 277 -37.13 9.91 -17.95
N PRO A 278 -37.71 8.97 -17.18
CA PRO A 278 -38.18 9.12 -15.80
C PRO A 278 -37.02 9.23 -14.80
N LEU A 279 -37.30 9.64 -13.57
CA LEU A 279 -36.32 9.67 -12.48
C LEU A 279 -36.01 8.24 -11.99
N VAL A 280 -34.86 8.06 -11.34
CA VAL A 280 -34.50 6.82 -10.67
C VAL A 280 -35.38 6.62 -9.43
N ASP A 281 -36.02 5.46 -9.32
CA ASP A 281 -36.71 5.00 -8.12
C ASP A 281 -35.90 3.91 -7.42
N TYR A 282 -35.16 4.30 -6.37
CA TYR A 282 -34.30 3.38 -5.61
C TYR A 282 -35.07 2.25 -4.91
N LYS A 283 -36.40 2.32 -4.79
CA LYS A 283 -37.23 1.22 -4.27
C LYS A 283 -37.44 0.12 -5.30
N GLN A 284 -37.33 0.44 -6.59
CA GLN A 284 -37.46 -0.51 -7.69
C GLN A 284 -36.13 -1.10 -8.13
N LEU A 285 -35.02 -0.42 -7.79
CA LEU A 285 -33.68 -0.96 -8.01
C LEU A 285 -33.42 -2.16 -7.13
N THR A 286 -32.64 -3.10 -7.66
CA THR A 286 -32.09 -4.18 -6.83
C THR A 286 -31.26 -3.56 -5.72
N SER A 287 -31.43 -4.04 -4.50
CA SER A 287 -30.44 -3.78 -3.44
C SER A 287 -29.28 -4.72 -3.67
N ARG A 288 -28.04 -4.21 -3.67
CA ARG A 288 -26.90 -5.12 -3.62
C ARG A 288 -26.95 -5.83 -2.28
N GLN A 289 -27.21 -7.13 -2.31
CA GLN A 289 -26.83 -7.96 -1.19
C GLN A 289 -25.31 -7.98 -1.20
N PHE A 290 -24.67 -7.22 -0.31
CA PHE A 290 -23.32 -7.56 0.09
C PHE A 290 -23.40 -9.04 0.43
N SER A 291 -22.78 -9.87 -0.39
CA SER A 291 -22.67 -11.29 -0.07
C SER A 291 -22.05 -11.28 1.32
N ARG A 292 -22.83 -11.64 2.35
CA ARG A 292 -22.27 -12.01 3.66
C ARG A 292 -21.03 -12.78 3.31
N VAL A 293 -19.85 -12.27 3.72
CA VAL A 293 -18.53 -12.81 3.40
C VAL A 293 -18.72 -14.28 3.11
N ARG A 294 -18.73 -14.70 1.82
CA ARG A 294 -19.05 -16.09 1.49
C ARG A 294 -18.12 -16.88 2.37
N HIS A 295 -18.65 -17.59 3.37
CA HIS A 295 -17.82 -18.42 4.23
C HIS A 295 -17.08 -19.32 3.25
N LYS A 296 -15.77 -19.09 3.11
CA LYS A 296 -14.97 -19.91 2.20
C LYS A 296 -15.22 -21.35 2.65
N ALA A 297 -15.28 -22.28 1.70
CA ALA A 297 -15.39 -23.69 2.08
C ALA A 297 -14.31 -24.01 3.12
N PRO A 298 -14.60 -24.84 4.14
CA PRO A 298 -13.60 -25.23 5.13
C PRO A 298 -12.34 -25.75 4.42
N GLU A 299 -11.21 -25.10 4.66
CA GLU A 299 -9.96 -25.43 3.98
C GLU A 299 -8.80 -25.52 4.97
N LEU A 300 -8.02 -26.60 4.83
CA LEU A 300 -6.77 -26.82 5.54
C LEU A 300 -5.58 -26.77 4.59
N PHE A 301 -4.61 -25.97 4.96
CA PHE A 301 -3.34 -25.83 4.25
C PHE A 301 -2.28 -26.61 4.99
N LEU A 302 -1.62 -27.55 4.30
CA LEU A 302 -0.52 -28.30 4.88
C LEU A 302 0.63 -27.35 5.19
N ALA A 303 1.24 -27.51 6.37
CA ALA A 303 2.37 -26.72 6.82
C ALA A 303 3.52 -27.60 7.35
N SER A 304 3.48 -28.91 7.11
CA SER A 304 4.54 -29.88 7.42
C SER A 304 5.03 -30.60 6.15
N PRO A 305 6.28 -31.09 6.10
CA PRO A 305 6.82 -31.72 4.91
C PRO A 305 6.13 -33.04 4.59
N GLN A 306 5.97 -33.34 3.30
CA GLN A 306 5.49 -34.65 2.84
C GLN A 306 6.58 -35.70 2.70
N SER A 307 7.86 -35.32 2.81
CA SER A 307 8.99 -36.24 2.84
C SER A 307 9.80 -35.97 4.10
N VAL A 308 10.02 -36.99 4.91
CA VAL A 308 10.79 -36.89 6.17
C VAL A 308 11.76 -38.06 6.30
N VAL A 309 12.87 -37.85 7.01
CA VAL A 309 13.89 -38.90 7.24
C VAL A 309 13.53 -39.76 8.45
N ARG A 310 12.94 -39.15 9.47
CA ARG A 310 12.63 -39.78 10.76
C ARG A 310 11.29 -40.51 10.71
N ASN A 311 11.17 -41.56 11.50
CA ASN A 311 9.90 -42.28 11.68
C ASN A 311 8.91 -41.52 12.60
N SER A 312 9.36 -40.53 13.38
CA SER A 312 8.48 -39.64 14.14
C SER A 312 8.43 -38.25 13.49
N THR A 313 7.24 -37.72 13.23
CA THR A 313 7.05 -36.36 12.69
C THR A 313 5.80 -35.70 13.27
N THR A 314 5.57 -34.43 12.94
CA THR A 314 4.33 -33.70 13.27
C THR A 314 3.65 -33.27 11.99
N LEU A 315 2.43 -33.76 11.79
CA LEU A 315 1.56 -33.28 10.72
C LEU A 315 0.91 -31.98 11.18
N GLN A 316 1.02 -30.91 10.39
CA GLN A 316 0.49 -29.61 10.80
C GLN A 316 -0.23 -28.88 9.69
N PHE A 317 -1.25 -28.11 10.08
CA PHE A 317 -2.12 -27.40 9.15
C PHE A 317 -2.46 -26.00 9.65
N LEU A 318 -2.66 -25.08 8.70
CA LEU A 318 -3.36 -23.82 8.94
C LEU A 318 -4.81 -23.97 8.50
N ALA A 319 -5.73 -23.51 9.32
CA ALA A 319 -7.16 -23.49 9.02
C ALA A 319 -7.61 -22.11 8.55
N ASN A 320 -8.48 -22.04 7.54
CA ASN A 320 -9.05 -20.76 7.10
C ASN A 320 -10.13 -20.21 8.04
N GLN A 321 -10.66 -21.03 8.94
CA GLN A 321 -11.77 -20.75 9.86
C GLN A 321 -11.57 -21.53 11.16
N ALA A 322 -12.33 -21.17 12.20
CA ALA A 322 -12.38 -21.97 13.42
C ALA A 322 -13.19 -23.26 13.18
N GLY A 323 -12.80 -24.37 13.80
CA GLY A 323 -13.50 -25.64 13.67
C GLY A 323 -12.74 -26.82 14.28
N ILE A 324 -13.07 -28.02 13.82
CA ILE A 324 -12.52 -29.28 14.33
C ILE A 324 -11.75 -29.99 13.24
N VAL A 325 -10.49 -30.31 13.51
CA VAL A 325 -9.65 -31.14 12.63
C VAL A 325 -9.50 -32.52 13.22
N SER A 326 -9.76 -33.56 12.43
CA SER A 326 -9.55 -34.96 12.81
C SER A 326 -8.66 -35.70 11.82
N ILE A 327 -7.87 -36.65 12.32
CA ILE A 327 -7.07 -37.58 11.51
C ILE A 327 -7.61 -38.98 11.75
N ASP A 328 -8.30 -39.55 10.76
CA ASP A 328 -9.07 -40.79 10.93
C ASP A 328 -8.19 -42.00 11.29
N ASN A 329 -7.04 -42.12 10.64
CA ASN A 329 -6.18 -43.28 10.78
C ASN A 329 -5.46 -43.33 12.15
N ASP A 330 -5.36 -42.19 12.85
CA ASP A 330 -4.70 -42.07 14.16
C ASP A 330 -5.67 -41.67 15.28
N LYS A 331 -6.96 -41.54 14.95
CA LYS A 331 -8.07 -41.16 15.86
C LYS A 331 -7.80 -39.90 16.70
N GLN A 332 -6.96 -38.99 16.21
CA GLN A 332 -6.70 -37.71 16.87
C GLN A 332 -7.71 -36.66 16.42
N THR A 333 -8.17 -35.80 17.34
CA THR A 333 -9.09 -34.69 17.05
C THR A 333 -8.67 -33.45 17.83
N LYS A 334 -8.66 -32.28 17.19
CA LYS A 334 -8.30 -31.00 17.80
C LYS A 334 -9.20 -29.86 17.33
N GLN A 335 -9.51 -28.95 18.25
CA GLN A 335 -10.08 -27.65 17.93
C GLN A 335 -8.99 -26.76 17.33
N VAL A 336 -9.35 -25.90 16.37
CA VAL A 336 -8.44 -24.95 15.73
C VAL A 336 -9.14 -23.61 15.54
N GLN A 337 -8.41 -22.51 15.69
CA GLN A 337 -8.86 -21.18 15.27
C GLN A 337 -8.33 -20.84 13.87
N ALA A 338 -8.99 -19.92 13.19
CA ALA A 338 -8.54 -19.44 11.88
C ALA A 338 -7.12 -18.86 11.98
N GLY A 339 -6.21 -19.32 11.10
CA GLY A 339 -4.82 -18.86 11.07
C GLY A 339 -3.89 -19.50 12.09
N GLU A 340 -4.38 -20.30 13.03
CA GLU A 340 -3.53 -21.03 13.97
C GLU A 340 -3.02 -22.35 13.39
N LEU A 341 -1.80 -22.74 13.78
CA LEU A 341 -1.27 -24.06 13.45
C LEU A 341 -1.89 -25.11 14.36
N VAL A 342 -2.63 -26.05 13.76
CA VAL A 342 -3.01 -27.30 14.43
C VAL A 342 -1.95 -28.36 14.16
N GLN A 343 -1.60 -29.14 15.17
CA GLN A 343 -0.47 -30.07 15.13
C GLN A 343 -0.85 -31.47 15.61
N PHE A 344 -0.41 -32.50 14.90
CA PHE A 344 -0.65 -33.90 15.20
C PHE A 344 0.67 -34.67 15.15
N PRO A 345 1.28 -34.99 16.30
CA PRO A 345 2.42 -35.89 16.35
C PRO A 345 2.02 -37.26 15.83
N VAL A 346 2.79 -37.81 14.88
CA VAL A 346 2.51 -39.11 14.25
C VAL A 346 3.77 -39.96 14.17
N THR A 347 3.59 -41.27 14.26
CA THR A 347 4.67 -42.25 14.03
C THR A 347 4.41 -42.99 12.73
N LEU A 348 5.36 -42.89 11.81
CA LEU A 348 5.39 -43.53 10.51
C LEU A 348 5.80 -44.99 10.65
N GLN A 349 5.00 -45.88 10.09
CA GLN A 349 5.20 -47.34 10.18
C GLN A 349 5.68 -47.95 8.85
N LYS A 350 5.50 -47.21 7.75
CA LYS A 350 5.78 -47.66 6.38
C LYS A 350 6.62 -46.61 5.65
N LYS A 351 7.17 -46.99 4.49
CA LYS A 351 7.76 -46.02 3.55
C LYS A 351 6.73 -44.96 3.13
N HIS A 352 5.50 -45.36 2.84
CA HIS A 352 4.40 -44.46 2.51
C HIS A 352 3.29 -44.57 3.56
N ASN A 353 2.90 -43.45 4.16
CA ASN A 353 1.89 -43.38 5.21
C ASN A 353 0.79 -42.43 4.75
N ASP A 354 -0.42 -42.95 4.57
CA ASP A 354 -1.58 -42.19 4.12
C ASP A 354 -2.43 -41.79 5.32
N PHE A 355 -2.80 -40.51 5.38
CA PHE A 355 -3.66 -39.92 6.39
C PHE A 355 -4.88 -39.30 5.73
N THR A 356 -6.06 -39.59 6.26
CA THR A 356 -7.29 -38.87 5.91
C THR A 356 -7.54 -37.81 6.98
N VAL A 357 -7.50 -36.55 6.56
CA VAL A 357 -7.70 -35.39 7.41
C VAL A 357 -9.06 -34.79 7.11
N ASN A 358 -9.90 -34.65 8.13
CA ASN A 358 -11.20 -34.01 8.02
C ASN A 358 -11.16 -32.66 8.74
N PHE A 359 -11.78 -31.65 8.14
CA PHE A 359 -11.98 -30.34 8.75
C PHE A 359 -13.46 -30.01 8.75
N ASN A 360 -14.04 -30.00 9.94
CA ASN A 360 -15.46 -29.74 10.17
C ASN A 360 -15.64 -28.32 10.72
N VAL A 361 -16.42 -27.51 10.00
CA VAL A 361 -16.88 -26.19 10.45
C VAL A 361 -18.42 -26.22 10.41
N ASP A 362 -19.04 -26.27 11.57
CA ASP A 362 -20.50 -26.26 11.75
C ASP A 362 -21.25 -27.28 10.86
N GLY A 363 -20.71 -28.49 10.73
CA GLY A 363 -21.29 -29.58 9.93
C GLY A 363 -20.84 -29.62 8.48
N ASN A 364 -20.15 -28.58 7.99
CA ASN A 364 -19.51 -28.59 6.68
C ASN A 364 -18.14 -29.26 6.78
N ILE A 365 -18.01 -30.46 6.22
CA ILE A 365 -16.80 -31.27 6.31
C ILE A 365 -16.01 -31.21 4.99
N SER A 366 -14.77 -30.74 5.08
CA SER A 366 -13.76 -30.87 4.03
C SER A 366 -12.85 -32.07 4.34
N LYS A 367 -12.58 -32.92 3.33
CA LYS A 367 -11.74 -34.11 3.47
C LYS A 367 -10.52 -34.00 2.57
N LYS A 368 -9.33 -34.29 3.11
CA LYS A 368 -8.07 -34.26 2.37
C LYS A 368 -7.25 -35.51 2.66
N ALA A 369 -6.80 -36.19 1.61
CA ALA A 369 -5.82 -37.26 1.71
C ALA A 369 -4.41 -36.67 1.70
N ILE A 370 -3.61 -36.99 2.70
CA ILE A 370 -2.22 -36.56 2.81
C ILE A 370 -1.33 -37.79 2.87
N ARG A 371 -0.37 -37.90 1.95
CA ARG A 371 0.66 -38.93 1.97
C ARG A 371 1.95 -38.35 2.51
N ILE A 372 2.52 -39.01 3.53
CA ILE A 372 3.85 -38.74 4.06
C ILE A 372 4.78 -39.91 3.70
N GLU A 373 5.87 -39.60 3.02
CA GLU A 373 6.93 -40.54 2.67
C GLU A 373 8.08 -40.47 3.67
N GLN A 374 8.38 -41.60 4.30
CA GLN A 374 9.63 -41.78 5.04
C GLN A 374 10.73 -42.14 4.03
N VAL A 375 11.62 -41.18 3.76
CA VAL A 375 12.72 -41.35 2.81
C VAL A 375 14.01 -41.71 3.53
N LYS A 376 14.88 -42.48 2.85
CA LYS A 376 16.27 -42.62 3.28
C LYS A 376 17.04 -41.38 2.85
N SER A 377 17.82 -40.82 3.76
CA SER A 377 18.73 -39.70 3.48
C SER A 377 20.16 -40.10 3.84
N ASN A 378 21.13 -39.53 3.13
CA ASN A 378 22.56 -39.71 3.43
C ASN A 378 23.04 -38.79 4.56
N LEU A 379 22.18 -37.89 5.04
CA LEU A 379 22.51 -37.00 6.16
C LEU A 379 22.86 -37.80 7.41
N THR A 380 23.98 -37.45 8.02
CA THR A 380 24.47 -38.10 9.25
C THR A 380 23.60 -37.73 10.44
N ASP A 381 23.23 -36.45 10.55
CA ASP A 381 22.37 -35.93 11.60
C ASP A 381 21.41 -34.85 11.03
N PRO A 382 20.08 -35.04 11.08
CA PRO A 382 19.13 -34.03 10.62
C PRO A 382 18.97 -32.83 11.58
N TYR A 383 19.61 -32.84 12.76
CA TYR A 383 19.63 -31.71 13.70
C TYR A 383 20.86 -30.81 13.58
N GLU A 384 21.90 -31.26 12.91
CA GLU A 384 23.15 -30.52 12.71
C GLU A 384 23.67 -30.81 11.29
N ILE A 385 23.38 -29.88 10.37
CA ILE A 385 23.68 -30.04 8.95
C ILE A 385 24.63 -28.96 8.49
N TYR A 386 25.80 -29.34 7.97
CA TYR A 386 26.77 -28.43 7.38
C TYR A 386 26.56 -28.31 5.88
N VAL A 387 26.61 -27.08 5.37
CA VAL A 387 26.30 -26.74 3.99
C VAL A 387 27.43 -25.92 3.37
N CYS A 388 27.73 -26.15 2.10
CA CYS A 388 28.63 -25.29 1.32
C CYS A 388 27.99 -24.85 0.00
N SER A 389 28.45 -23.73 -0.56
CA SER A 389 27.83 -23.06 -1.71
C SER A 389 27.89 -23.85 -3.02
N ASP A 390 28.91 -24.68 -3.20
CA ASP A 390 29.21 -25.46 -4.41
C ASP A 390 29.14 -26.98 -4.17
N CYS A 391 28.62 -27.39 -3.00
CA CYS A 391 28.47 -28.78 -2.62
C CYS A 391 27.46 -29.53 -3.50
N ARG A 392 27.70 -30.83 -3.69
CA ARG A 392 26.84 -31.70 -4.50
C ARG A 392 25.72 -32.32 -3.67
N GLN A 393 24.62 -32.66 -4.34
CA GLN A 393 23.59 -33.51 -3.77
C GLN A 393 24.18 -34.88 -3.37
N GLY A 394 23.69 -35.42 -2.24
CA GLY A 394 24.05 -36.76 -1.77
C GLY A 394 25.21 -36.85 -0.76
N ALA A 395 25.85 -35.73 -0.44
CA ALA A 395 26.82 -35.64 0.66
C ALA A 395 26.17 -35.85 2.04
N ARG A 396 27.00 -36.10 3.05
CA ARG A 396 26.55 -36.52 4.40
C ARG A 396 26.12 -35.38 5.32
N GLY A 397 26.31 -34.13 4.92
CA GLY A 397 25.95 -32.95 5.73
C GLY A 397 26.79 -32.79 7.01
N SER A 398 27.99 -33.38 7.05
CA SER A 398 28.91 -33.27 8.18
C SER A 398 29.93 -32.16 7.94
N LYS A 399 30.68 -31.71 8.97
CA LYS A 399 31.76 -30.71 8.80
C LYS A 399 32.74 -31.05 7.67
N ASN A 400 33.07 -32.34 7.53
CA ASN A 400 34.06 -32.82 6.54
C ASN A 400 33.44 -33.24 5.21
N ASP A 401 32.11 -33.30 5.13
CA ASP A 401 31.36 -33.68 3.92
C ASP A 401 30.04 -32.88 3.88
N PRO A 402 30.12 -31.55 3.71
CA PRO A 402 28.97 -30.67 3.72
C PRO A 402 28.07 -30.93 2.50
N VAL A 403 26.77 -30.64 2.65
CA VAL A 403 25.74 -30.89 1.64
C VAL A 403 25.27 -29.58 0.98
N ASP A 404 24.49 -29.67 -0.09
CA ASP A 404 23.86 -28.48 -0.68
C ASP A 404 22.70 -27.95 0.19
N LEU A 405 22.41 -26.66 0.07
CA LEU A 405 21.36 -25.99 0.85
C LEU A 405 19.97 -26.59 0.62
N GLN A 406 19.65 -26.99 -0.61
CA GLN A 406 18.33 -27.51 -0.97
C GLN A 406 18.04 -28.84 -0.24
N THR A 407 19.04 -29.71 -0.15
CA THR A 407 18.95 -30.96 0.63
C THR A 407 18.82 -30.65 2.13
N ALA A 408 19.60 -29.71 2.65
CA ALA A 408 19.55 -29.35 4.07
C ALA A 408 18.18 -28.83 4.52
N VAL A 409 17.60 -27.84 3.82
CA VAL A 409 16.31 -27.25 4.20
C VAL A 409 15.14 -28.22 4.05
N LYS A 410 15.24 -29.17 3.12
CA LYS A 410 14.23 -30.21 2.91
C LYS A 410 14.17 -31.19 4.08
N PHE A 411 15.32 -31.50 4.70
CA PHE A 411 15.43 -32.60 5.65
C PHE A 411 15.80 -32.21 7.08
N VAL A 412 16.12 -30.95 7.34
CA VAL A 412 16.35 -30.45 8.71
C VAL A 412 15.13 -30.75 9.59
N ALA A 413 15.39 -31.39 10.74
CA ALA A 413 14.37 -31.68 11.72
C ALA A 413 13.93 -30.40 12.46
N PRO A 414 12.69 -30.31 12.97
CA PRO A 414 12.31 -29.21 13.87
C PRO A 414 13.24 -29.15 15.09
N GLY A 415 13.82 -27.97 15.36
CA GLY A 415 14.88 -27.78 16.36
C GLY A 415 16.30 -27.98 15.83
N GLY A 416 16.46 -28.34 14.55
CA GLY A 416 17.75 -28.54 13.90
C GLY A 416 18.37 -27.25 13.38
N ASN A 417 19.69 -27.28 13.21
CA ASN A 417 20.52 -26.18 12.73
C ASN A 417 21.19 -26.55 11.39
N ILE A 418 21.13 -25.61 10.46
CA ILE A 418 21.85 -25.62 9.20
C ILE A 418 22.98 -24.59 9.31
N TYR A 419 24.22 -25.08 9.24
CA TYR A 419 25.43 -24.28 9.32
C TYR A 419 25.96 -24.01 7.91
N LEU A 420 25.88 -22.77 7.46
CA LEU A 420 26.43 -22.33 6.18
C LEU A 420 27.92 -22.05 6.33
N ASN A 421 28.74 -22.75 5.55
CA ASN A 421 30.13 -22.38 5.34
C ASN A 421 30.21 -21.04 4.59
N ASP A 422 31.36 -20.38 4.69
CA ASP A 422 31.67 -19.17 3.93
C ASP A 422 31.42 -19.40 2.43
N GLY A 423 30.74 -18.47 1.78
CA GLY A 423 30.44 -18.61 0.36
C GLY A 423 29.20 -17.84 -0.08
N GLN A 424 28.95 -17.92 -1.40
CA GLN A 424 27.81 -17.28 -2.04
C GLN A 424 26.74 -18.32 -2.37
N TYR A 425 25.52 -18.09 -1.90
CA TYR A 425 24.38 -18.98 -2.05
C TYR A 425 23.32 -18.30 -2.91
N HIS A 426 22.63 -19.03 -3.78
CA HIS A 426 21.43 -18.47 -4.39
C HIS A 426 20.29 -18.41 -3.38
N GLY A 427 19.48 -17.35 -3.41
CA GLY A 427 18.23 -17.33 -2.63
C GLY A 427 17.29 -18.47 -3.00
N ILE A 428 16.51 -18.91 -2.03
CA ILE A 428 15.61 -20.06 -2.11
C ILE A 428 14.22 -19.70 -1.59
N THR A 429 13.23 -20.54 -1.90
CA THR A 429 11.92 -20.49 -1.26
C THR A 429 11.84 -21.56 -0.18
N LEU A 430 11.57 -21.14 1.05
CA LEU A 430 11.13 -22.00 2.13
C LEU A 430 9.60 -22.01 2.12
N ASP A 431 9.01 -22.96 1.40
CA ASP A 431 7.57 -23.12 1.29
C ASP A 431 6.92 -23.39 2.66
N ARG A 432 5.63 -23.08 2.78
CA ARG A 432 4.84 -23.24 4.02
C ARG A 432 5.00 -24.63 4.65
N GLU A 433 5.07 -25.66 3.83
CA GLU A 433 5.26 -27.06 4.22
C GLU A 433 6.59 -27.31 4.94
N LEU A 434 7.58 -26.43 4.79
CA LEU A 434 8.88 -26.55 5.45
C LEU A 434 8.92 -25.90 6.84
N SER A 435 7.78 -25.46 7.39
CA SER A 435 7.72 -24.81 8.71
C SER A 435 8.31 -25.67 9.84
N GLY A 436 8.86 -24.99 10.85
CA GLY A 436 9.20 -25.58 12.14
C GLY A 436 7.95 -25.83 13.00
N ILE A 437 8.16 -26.02 14.30
CA ILE A 437 7.08 -26.13 15.30
C ILE A 437 7.33 -25.16 16.46
N PRO A 438 6.29 -24.73 17.21
CA PRO A 438 6.45 -23.87 18.38
C PRO A 438 7.52 -24.40 19.34
N GLY A 439 8.45 -23.52 19.72
CA GLY A 439 9.57 -23.86 20.61
C GLY A 439 10.69 -24.70 19.98
N LYS A 440 10.56 -25.16 18.73
CA LYS A 440 11.62 -25.89 18.01
C LYS A 440 11.81 -25.32 16.61
N TYR A 441 12.45 -24.15 16.59
CA TYR A 441 12.81 -23.45 15.37
C TYR A 441 13.72 -24.30 14.49
N LYS A 442 13.56 -24.19 13.18
CA LYS A 442 14.60 -24.61 12.24
C LYS A 442 15.52 -23.42 12.00
N THR A 443 16.83 -23.62 12.15
CA THR A 443 17.78 -22.51 12.09
C THR A 443 18.65 -22.60 10.84
N ILE A 444 18.86 -21.49 10.16
CA ILE A 444 19.96 -21.31 9.19
C ILE A 444 20.89 -20.26 9.78
N SER A 445 22.16 -20.62 9.95
CA SER A 445 23.18 -19.72 10.50
C SER A 445 24.49 -19.81 9.73
N ALA A 446 25.15 -18.68 9.51
CA ALA A 446 26.53 -18.68 9.04
C ALA A 446 27.47 -19.18 10.16
N ILE A 447 28.45 -20.04 9.83
CA ILE A 447 29.47 -20.48 10.80
C ILE A 447 30.34 -19.30 11.22
N ASN A 448 30.82 -18.54 10.24
CA ASN A 448 31.46 -17.26 10.46
C ASN A 448 30.44 -16.15 10.18
N PRO A 449 30.13 -15.27 11.15
CA PRO A 449 29.15 -14.22 10.96
C PRO A 449 29.37 -13.42 9.68
N HIS A 450 28.30 -13.28 8.91
CA HIS A 450 28.22 -12.52 7.67
C HIS A 450 29.11 -13.00 6.51
N LYS A 451 29.67 -14.22 6.60
CA LYS A 451 30.45 -14.83 5.50
C LYS A 451 29.64 -15.73 4.57
N ALA A 452 28.40 -16.08 4.93
CA ALA A 452 27.44 -16.71 4.04
C ALA A 452 26.53 -15.65 3.41
N ILE A 453 26.61 -15.49 2.09
CA ILE A 453 25.99 -14.39 1.35
C ILE A 453 24.99 -14.94 0.33
N PHE A 454 23.71 -14.61 0.47
CA PHE A 454 22.67 -14.89 -0.51
C PHE A 454 22.71 -13.87 -1.65
N ILE A 455 22.66 -14.36 -2.90
CA ILE A 455 22.83 -13.57 -4.13
C ILE A 455 21.84 -13.99 -5.23
N ASN A 456 21.66 -13.12 -6.23
CA ASN A 456 20.98 -13.36 -7.53
C ASN A 456 19.49 -13.74 -7.50
N LYS A 457 18.93 -14.18 -6.37
CA LYS A 457 17.52 -14.61 -6.24
C LYS A 457 16.97 -14.25 -4.86
N THR A 458 15.70 -13.92 -4.81
CA THR A 458 15.00 -13.56 -3.57
C THR A 458 14.95 -14.77 -2.67
N PHE A 459 15.20 -14.56 -1.38
CA PHE A 459 14.92 -15.56 -0.37
C PHE A 459 13.48 -15.38 0.13
N ASN A 460 12.61 -16.33 -0.19
CA ASN A 460 11.21 -16.31 0.21
C ASN A 460 10.98 -17.21 1.43
N LEU A 461 10.77 -16.61 2.59
CA LEU A 461 10.40 -17.29 3.83
C LEU A 461 8.87 -17.35 3.96
N ASP A 462 8.25 -18.27 3.22
CA ASP A 462 6.81 -18.57 3.31
C ASP A 462 6.48 -19.49 4.50
N ALA A 463 7.50 -20.18 5.02
CA ALA A 463 7.47 -21.04 6.19
C ALA A 463 7.45 -20.26 7.51
N SER A 464 6.92 -20.89 8.56
CA SER A 464 6.83 -20.37 9.92
C SER A 464 7.82 -21.07 10.86
N TYR A 465 8.13 -20.46 12.00
CA TYR A 465 9.05 -21.01 13.02
C TYR A 465 10.46 -21.32 12.48
N TRP A 466 10.99 -20.42 11.67
CA TRP A 466 12.39 -20.41 11.24
C TRP A 466 13.19 -19.35 11.97
N HIS A 467 14.48 -19.60 12.14
CA HIS A 467 15.46 -18.65 12.64
C HIS A 467 16.56 -18.47 11.59
N LEU A 468 16.66 -17.28 10.99
CA LEU A 468 17.77 -16.90 10.11
C LEU A 468 18.76 -16.05 10.91
N LYS A 469 20.02 -16.46 10.97
CA LYS A 469 21.02 -15.85 11.85
C LYS A 469 22.34 -15.53 11.14
N SER A 470 22.82 -14.30 11.27
CA SER A 470 24.17 -13.88 10.86
C SER A 470 24.52 -14.12 9.39
N VAL A 471 23.53 -14.05 8.48
CA VAL A 471 23.71 -14.17 7.02
C VAL A 471 23.59 -12.80 6.34
N VAL A 472 24.07 -12.71 5.10
CA VAL A 472 23.95 -11.50 4.27
C VAL A 472 23.07 -11.77 3.05
N PHE A 473 22.25 -10.81 2.66
CA PHE A 473 21.49 -10.74 1.42
C PHE A 473 22.07 -9.59 0.58
N ASP A 474 22.87 -9.90 -0.44
CA ASP A 474 23.61 -8.89 -1.21
C ASP A 474 23.28 -8.98 -2.70
N GLY A 475 22.57 -7.96 -3.21
CA GLY A 475 22.18 -7.89 -4.60
C GLY A 475 23.31 -7.46 -5.55
N ASN A 476 24.48 -7.07 -5.05
CA ASN A 476 25.54 -6.48 -5.87
C ASN A 476 26.96 -6.88 -5.45
N VAL A 477 27.20 -8.18 -5.31
CA VAL A 477 28.53 -8.72 -4.99
C VAL A 477 29.56 -8.59 -6.13
N ASP A 478 29.11 -8.34 -7.35
CA ASP A 478 29.93 -8.27 -8.57
C ASP A 478 30.15 -6.83 -9.08
N ASN A 479 29.73 -5.81 -8.30
CA ASN A 479 29.79 -4.39 -8.67
C ASN A 479 29.05 -4.05 -9.98
N GLY A 480 28.04 -4.85 -10.35
CA GLY A 480 27.14 -4.61 -11.47
C GLY A 480 25.91 -3.79 -11.09
N ASN A 481 24.79 -4.11 -11.73
CA ASN A 481 23.47 -3.61 -11.29
C ASN A 481 23.00 -4.44 -10.10
N ASN A 482 22.24 -3.80 -9.20
CA ASN A 482 21.54 -4.49 -8.13
C ASN A 482 20.65 -5.60 -8.70
N LYS A 483 20.59 -6.72 -7.98
CA LYS A 483 19.84 -7.93 -8.32
C LYS A 483 18.84 -8.25 -7.21
N PRO A 484 17.85 -9.13 -7.46
CA PRO A 484 16.82 -9.44 -6.48
C PRO A 484 17.33 -10.45 -5.46
N ALA A 485 18.26 -10.07 -4.58
CA ALA A 485 18.80 -10.94 -3.54
C ALA A 485 18.21 -10.66 -2.14
N TYR A 486 17.11 -9.91 -2.05
CA TYR A 486 16.47 -9.49 -0.80
C TYR A 486 15.72 -10.64 -0.07
N LEU A 487 15.35 -10.38 1.19
CA LEU A 487 14.58 -11.28 2.03
C LEU A 487 13.10 -10.89 2.08
N ARG A 488 12.21 -11.82 1.72
CA ARG A 488 10.76 -11.66 1.83
C ARG A 488 10.17 -12.68 2.80
N ILE A 489 9.40 -12.21 3.77
CA ILE A 489 8.81 -13.01 4.86
C ILE A 489 7.29 -12.99 4.72
N ALA A 490 6.70 -14.16 4.49
CA ALA A 490 5.25 -14.35 4.43
C ALA A 490 4.74 -15.38 5.45
N GLY A 491 5.65 -16.13 6.10
CA GLY A 491 5.33 -16.96 7.25
C GLY A 491 5.23 -16.17 8.56
N SER A 492 4.87 -16.88 9.63
CA SER A 492 4.67 -16.30 10.96
C SER A 492 5.65 -16.87 11.98
N TYR A 493 5.81 -16.19 13.11
CA TYR A 493 6.65 -16.65 14.22
C TYR A 493 8.10 -16.91 13.84
N ASN A 494 8.65 -16.21 12.85
CA ASN A 494 10.05 -16.33 12.46
C ASN A 494 10.93 -15.35 13.24
N ILE A 495 12.21 -15.69 13.38
CA ILE A 495 13.25 -14.83 13.96
C ILE A 495 14.28 -14.55 12.88
N ILE A 496 14.55 -13.27 12.63
CA ILE A 496 15.59 -12.80 11.72
C ILE A 496 16.59 -12.02 12.55
N GLU A 497 17.74 -12.62 12.85
CA GLU A 497 18.70 -12.11 13.83
C GLU A 497 20.06 -11.81 13.17
N HIS A 498 20.59 -10.61 13.39
CA HIS A 498 21.93 -10.21 12.90
C HIS A 498 22.08 -10.39 11.38
N VAL A 499 21.00 -10.17 10.63
CA VAL A 499 21.01 -10.27 9.17
C VAL A 499 21.39 -8.93 8.56
N ILE A 500 22.13 -8.95 7.45
CA ILE A 500 22.40 -7.76 6.64
C ILE A 500 21.70 -7.92 5.30
N ALA A 501 20.92 -6.93 4.87
CA ALA A 501 20.38 -6.84 3.51
C ALA A 501 20.89 -5.59 2.82
N ARG A 502 21.57 -5.73 1.69
CA ARG A 502 22.15 -4.57 1.00
C ARG A 502 22.19 -4.70 -0.50
N ASN A 503 22.28 -3.55 -1.17
CA ASN A 503 22.46 -3.44 -2.61
C ASN A 503 21.43 -4.25 -3.42
N ASN A 504 20.21 -4.42 -2.89
CA ASN A 504 19.14 -5.15 -3.56
C ASN A 504 18.41 -4.24 -4.55
N ASP A 505 17.77 -4.84 -5.56
CA ASP A 505 16.97 -4.11 -6.57
C ASP A 505 15.53 -3.81 -6.13
N ASP A 506 15.24 -4.02 -4.84
CA ASP A 506 13.99 -3.72 -4.15
C ASP A 506 14.28 -3.66 -2.63
N THR A 507 13.25 -3.54 -1.80
CA THR A 507 13.31 -3.52 -0.33
C THR A 507 14.16 -4.65 0.23
N GLY A 508 15.11 -4.34 1.11
CA GLY A 508 16.07 -5.32 1.64
C GLY A 508 15.43 -6.44 2.47
N ILE A 509 14.60 -6.10 3.47
CA ILE A 509 13.87 -7.06 4.31
C ILE A 509 12.39 -6.66 4.38
N SER A 510 11.51 -7.52 3.88
CA SER A 510 10.07 -7.27 3.83
C SER A 510 9.24 -8.34 4.54
N ILE A 511 8.23 -7.90 5.30
CA ILE A 511 7.15 -8.72 5.83
C ILE A 511 5.87 -8.37 5.07
N SER A 512 5.42 -9.26 4.20
CA SER A 512 4.27 -9.00 3.31
C SER A 512 3.48 -10.27 3.03
N ALA A 513 2.15 -10.17 3.01
CA ALA A 513 1.31 -11.31 2.71
C ALA A 513 1.52 -11.83 1.28
N LYS A 514 1.44 -13.16 1.13
CA LYS A 514 1.26 -13.84 -0.16
C LYS A 514 -0.22 -14.14 -0.45
N ASP A 515 -1.05 -14.16 0.60
CA ASP A 515 -2.46 -14.52 0.56
C ASP A 515 -3.34 -13.30 0.86
N LYS A 516 -4.48 -13.19 0.18
CA LYS A 516 -5.49 -12.16 0.48
C LYS A 516 -6.29 -12.47 1.76
N ASN A 517 -6.25 -13.72 2.22
CA ASN A 517 -6.88 -14.12 3.47
C ASN A 517 -6.06 -13.65 4.67
N ARG A 518 -6.61 -12.70 5.43
CA ARG A 518 -5.93 -12.10 6.58
C ARG A 518 -5.53 -13.04 7.70
N PHE A 519 -6.19 -14.19 7.81
CA PHE A 519 -5.79 -15.23 8.76
C PHE A 519 -4.40 -15.82 8.44
N PHE A 520 -3.89 -15.63 7.23
CA PHE A 520 -2.56 -16.09 6.82
C PHE A 520 -1.58 -14.95 6.58
N TRP A 521 -1.92 -13.74 7.00
CA TRP A 521 -0.95 -12.64 6.94
C TRP A 521 0.19 -12.91 7.93
N PRO A 522 1.45 -12.62 7.54
CA PRO A 522 2.60 -12.87 8.39
C PRO A 522 2.46 -12.15 9.73
N ALA A 523 2.56 -12.91 10.82
CA ALA A 523 2.32 -12.44 12.18
C ALA A 523 3.46 -12.88 13.10
N HIS A 524 3.66 -12.16 14.19
CA HIS A 524 4.58 -12.52 15.27
C HIS A 524 6.03 -12.77 14.84
N ASN A 525 6.49 -12.16 13.74
CA ASN A 525 7.88 -12.22 13.34
C ASN A 525 8.70 -11.20 14.13
N LEU A 526 9.93 -11.58 14.50
CA LEU A 526 10.90 -10.71 15.14
C LEU A 526 12.08 -10.50 14.20
N VAL A 527 12.29 -9.26 13.76
CA VAL A 527 13.52 -8.83 13.10
C VAL A 527 14.37 -8.13 14.16
N LEU A 528 15.53 -8.71 14.46
CA LEU A 528 16.36 -8.37 15.59
C LEU A 528 17.77 -8.02 15.13
N ASN A 529 18.26 -6.87 15.56
CA ASN A 529 19.67 -6.45 15.43
C ASN A 529 20.20 -6.61 13.99
N SER A 530 19.35 -6.30 13.01
CA SER A 530 19.62 -6.49 11.59
C SER A 530 19.80 -5.15 10.88
N ASP A 531 20.56 -5.16 9.80
CA ASP A 531 20.89 -3.96 9.01
C ASP A 531 20.31 -4.07 7.61
N SER A 532 19.78 -2.97 7.09
CA SER A 532 19.30 -2.92 5.70
C SER A 532 19.66 -1.61 5.02
N TYR A 533 20.51 -1.65 4.00
CA TYR A 533 21.11 -0.44 3.45
C TYR A 533 21.46 -0.48 1.97
N ASN A 534 21.51 0.71 1.36
CA ASN A 534 21.88 0.89 -0.05
C ASN A 534 21.04 0.03 -1.02
N ASN A 535 19.81 -0.30 -0.64
CA ASN A 535 18.86 -0.96 -1.52
C ASN A 535 18.29 0.08 -2.51
N LEU A 536 18.20 -0.30 -3.79
CA LEU A 536 17.85 0.62 -4.86
C LEU A 536 17.17 -0.11 -6.02
N ASP A 537 15.87 0.16 -6.18
CA ASP A 537 15.09 -0.25 -7.33
C ASP A 537 15.31 0.69 -8.53
N LEU A 538 14.99 0.22 -9.73
CA LEU A 538 15.22 0.97 -10.97
C LEU A 538 14.53 2.35 -10.98
N SER A 539 13.36 2.47 -10.33
CA SER A 539 12.63 3.75 -10.30
C SER A 539 13.12 4.70 -9.21
N GLY A 540 13.78 4.17 -8.17
CA GLY A 540 14.32 4.88 -7.02
C GLY A 540 13.25 5.32 -6.02
N ILE A 541 12.11 4.64 -5.99
CA ILE A 541 10.92 5.04 -5.21
C ILE A 541 10.19 3.86 -4.54
N ASN A 542 10.80 2.68 -4.48
CA ASN A 542 10.20 1.51 -3.83
C ASN A 542 11.15 0.74 -2.90
N ALA A 543 12.47 0.87 -3.08
CA ALA A 543 13.43 0.09 -2.31
C ALA A 543 13.69 0.69 -0.92
N ASP A 544 13.00 0.13 0.08
CA ASP A 544 13.17 0.47 1.49
C ASP A 544 14.30 -0.33 2.15
N GLY A 545 14.70 0.09 3.35
CA GLY A 545 15.50 -0.76 4.24
C GLY A 545 14.65 -1.92 4.76
N PHE A 546 13.64 -1.60 5.57
CA PHE A 546 12.69 -2.55 6.13
C PHE A 546 11.27 -2.19 5.70
N ALA A 547 10.45 -3.19 5.44
CA ALA A 547 9.02 -2.98 5.24
C ALA A 547 8.18 -4.01 5.96
N ALA A 548 7.06 -3.57 6.52
CA ALA A 548 5.96 -4.43 6.90
C ALA A 548 4.68 -3.83 6.31
N LYS A 549 4.39 -4.23 5.07
CA LYS A 549 3.35 -3.62 4.22
C LYS A 549 2.57 -4.67 3.44
N LEU A 550 1.41 -4.28 2.92
CA LEU A 550 0.59 -5.10 2.00
C LEU A 550 0.15 -6.45 2.61
N GLY A 551 -0.63 -6.40 3.69
CA GLY A 551 -1.18 -7.56 4.38
C GLY A 551 -0.26 -8.03 5.51
N VAL A 552 -0.40 -7.41 6.67
CA VAL A 552 0.45 -7.67 7.85
C VAL A 552 -0.40 -8.11 9.02
N GLY A 553 -0.07 -9.29 9.58
CA GLY A 553 -0.71 -9.84 10.76
C GLY A 553 -0.17 -9.22 12.06
N PRO A 554 -0.76 -9.56 13.22
CA PRO A 554 -0.40 -8.95 14.49
C PRO A 554 1.00 -9.32 14.98
N GLY A 555 1.57 -8.47 15.84
CA GLY A 555 2.72 -8.84 16.66
C GLY A 555 4.08 -8.86 15.96
N ASN A 556 4.19 -8.30 14.75
CA ASN A 556 5.49 -8.13 14.09
C ASN A 556 6.31 -7.02 14.78
N ILE A 557 7.59 -7.30 15.02
CA ILE A 557 8.50 -6.41 15.76
C ILE A 557 9.81 -6.25 14.98
N PHE A 558 10.27 -5.02 14.84
CA PHE A 558 11.64 -4.67 14.47
C PHE A 558 12.33 -4.09 15.71
N ARG A 559 13.43 -4.70 16.14
CA ARG A 559 14.16 -4.30 17.35
C ARG A 559 15.64 -4.18 17.07
N GLY A 560 16.26 -3.08 17.50
CA GLY A 560 17.72 -2.96 17.39
C GLY A 560 18.21 -2.81 15.95
N CYS A 561 17.33 -2.48 15.00
CA CYS A 561 17.61 -2.51 13.57
C CYS A 561 18.19 -1.18 13.07
N ILE A 562 18.99 -1.22 11.99
CA ILE A 562 19.59 -0.02 11.38
C ILE A 562 19.26 0.00 9.88
N ALA A 563 18.66 1.08 9.41
CA ALA A 563 18.34 1.29 7.99
C ALA A 563 18.99 2.57 7.45
N HIS A 564 19.78 2.47 6.39
CA HIS A 564 20.43 3.66 5.85
C HIS A 564 20.70 3.65 4.36
N ASN A 565 20.76 4.84 3.76
CA ASN A 565 21.08 5.03 2.34
C ASN A 565 20.21 4.19 1.38
N ASN A 566 19.01 3.77 1.80
CA ASN A 566 18.06 3.11 0.92
C ASN A 566 17.45 4.12 -0.04
N ALA A 567 16.98 3.69 -1.20
CA ALA A 567 16.49 4.61 -2.23
C ALA A 567 15.14 5.26 -1.88
N ASP A 568 14.23 4.54 -1.21
CA ASP A 568 12.95 5.10 -0.74
C ASP A 568 12.99 5.38 0.77
N ASP A 569 12.58 4.49 1.68
CA ASP A 569 12.60 4.78 3.11
C ASP A 569 13.51 3.87 3.94
N GLY A 570 13.80 4.27 5.19
CA GLY A 570 14.34 3.37 6.20
C GLY A 570 13.33 2.29 6.59
N TRP A 571 12.11 2.72 6.95
CA TRP A 571 10.96 1.86 7.22
C TRP A 571 9.73 2.28 6.45
N ASP A 572 9.05 1.32 5.81
CA ASP A 572 7.73 1.52 5.18
C ASP A 572 6.66 0.57 5.75
N LEU A 573 5.63 1.17 6.39
CA LEU A 573 4.45 0.48 6.93
C LEU A 573 3.18 0.68 6.07
N PHE A 574 3.33 0.93 4.78
CA PHE A 574 2.24 1.23 3.86
C PHE A 574 1.09 0.19 3.89
N ASN A 575 -0.14 0.71 3.84
CA ASN A 575 -1.36 -0.07 3.81
C ASN A 575 -2.28 0.43 2.69
N LYS A 576 -2.79 -0.48 1.86
CA LYS A 576 -3.85 -0.17 0.91
C LYS A 576 -5.21 -0.27 1.59
N ILE A 577 -6.10 0.68 1.37
CA ILE A 577 -7.43 0.67 1.98
C ILE A 577 -8.24 -0.57 1.56
N GLU A 578 -8.17 -0.97 0.29
CA GLU A 578 -8.99 -2.08 -0.23
C GLU A 578 -8.63 -3.46 0.36
N ASP A 579 -7.40 -3.63 0.87
CA ASP A 579 -6.95 -4.86 1.53
C ASP A 579 -7.46 -4.95 2.99
N GLY A 580 -7.96 -3.83 3.54
CA GLY A 580 -8.31 -3.68 4.95
C GLY A 580 -7.10 -3.34 5.84
N PRO A 581 -7.32 -3.13 7.15
CA PRO A 581 -6.27 -2.70 8.06
C PRO A 581 -5.23 -3.80 8.27
N ASN A 582 -3.96 -3.47 8.06
CA ASN A 582 -2.83 -4.16 8.66
C ASN A 582 -2.98 -4.14 10.19
N ALA A 583 -2.39 -5.12 10.85
CA ALA A 583 -2.25 -5.07 12.29
C ALA A 583 -1.08 -4.14 12.70
N SER A 584 -1.08 -3.75 13.98
CA SER A 584 -0.02 -2.93 14.57
C SER A 584 1.35 -3.61 14.45
N VAL A 585 2.34 -2.79 14.10
CA VAL A 585 3.77 -3.12 14.04
C VAL A 585 4.48 -2.28 15.10
N THR A 586 5.42 -2.90 15.80
CA THR A 586 6.28 -2.21 16.78
C THR A 586 7.70 -2.11 16.23
N ILE A 587 8.22 -0.89 16.19
CA ILE A 587 9.62 -0.59 15.89
C ILE A 587 10.23 -0.04 17.17
N GLU A 588 11.31 -0.65 17.65
CA GLU A 588 11.95 -0.21 18.89
C GLU A 588 13.48 -0.26 18.85
N ASN A 589 14.10 0.65 19.58
CA ASN A 589 15.57 0.74 19.70
C ASN A 589 16.26 0.72 18.32
N SER A 590 15.71 1.42 17.32
CA SER A 590 16.15 1.32 15.92
C SER A 590 16.61 2.66 15.35
N VAL A 591 17.39 2.64 14.27
CA VAL A 591 17.99 3.84 13.68
C VAL A 591 17.74 3.91 12.17
N ALA A 592 17.27 5.05 11.68
CA ALA A 592 17.13 5.38 10.26
C ALA A 592 18.00 6.59 9.90
N TYR A 593 18.94 6.47 8.97
CA TYR A 593 19.70 7.64 8.52
C TYR A 593 20.01 7.67 7.03
N GLU A 594 20.09 8.88 6.47
CA GLU A 594 20.45 9.10 5.06
C GLU A 594 19.63 8.30 4.04
N ASN A 595 18.42 7.85 4.39
CA ASN A 595 17.53 7.22 3.42
C ASN A 595 17.10 8.26 2.38
N GLY A 596 16.89 7.82 1.15
CA GLY A 596 16.79 8.64 -0.05
C GLY A 596 18.13 9.09 -0.64
N LEU A 597 19.27 8.74 -0.02
CA LEU A 597 20.64 9.08 -0.45
C LEU A 597 21.49 7.81 -0.71
N PRO A 598 21.18 7.00 -1.75
CA PRO A 598 21.96 5.80 -2.07
C PRO A 598 23.40 6.14 -2.50
N TYR A 599 24.33 5.25 -2.18
CA TYR A 599 25.76 5.48 -2.40
C TYR A 599 26.10 5.68 -3.87
N ASN A 600 26.91 6.70 -4.17
CA ASN A 600 27.44 6.98 -5.51
C ASN A 600 26.35 7.15 -6.59
N LYS A 601 25.14 7.58 -6.21
CA LYS A 601 23.97 7.71 -7.10
C LYS A 601 23.28 9.07 -6.96
N ALA A 602 24.05 10.16 -7.08
CA ALA A 602 23.55 11.54 -6.97
C ALA A 602 22.40 11.88 -7.95
N ASP A 603 22.33 11.21 -9.11
CA ASP A 603 21.28 11.47 -10.10
C ASP A 603 19.89 10.93 -9.72
N ILE A 604 19.81 10.02 -8.74
CA ILE A 604 18.55 9.40 -8.26
C ILE A 604 17.80 10.35 -7.29
N LEU A 605 18.50 11.35 -6.75
CA LEU A 605 17.98 12.36 -5.81
C LEU A 605 16.79 13.18 -6.34
N LYS A 606 16.52 13.15 -7.65
CA LYS A 606 15.39 13.85 -8.25
C LYS A 606 14.05 13.15 -8.05
N GLY A 607 14.03 11.92 -7.51
CA GLY A 607 12.79 11.19 -7.28
C GLY A 607 12.68 10.43 -5.96
N SER A 608 13.78 10.24 -5.21
CA SER A 608 13.77 9.58 -3.92
C SER A 608 13.14 10.46 -2.84
N ILE A 609 12.26 9.87 -2.03
CA ILE A 609 11.58 10.54 -0.92
C ILE A 609 12.52 10.50 0.29
N GLY A 610 12.90 9.32 0.79
CA GLY A 610 13.86 9.26 1.89
C GLY A 610 13.27 9.55 3.25
N ASN A 611 12.20 8.87 3.67
CA ASN A 611 11.79 8.98 5.08
C ASN A 611 12.64 8.07 5.97
N GLY A 612 12.83 8.47 7.22
CA GLY A 612 13.36 7.58 8.25
C GLY A 612 12.35 6.48 8.59
N PHE A 613 11.21 6.89 9.13
CA PHE A 613 10.11 6.01 9.55
C PHE A 613 8.77 6.45 8.94
N LYS A 614 8.31 5.75 7.90
CA LYS A 614 6.99 5.92 7.28
C LYS A 614 5.97 5.02 7.98
N LEU A 615 5.14 5.60 8.84
CA LEU A 615 4.28 4.89 9.81
C LEU A 615 2.86 4.61 9.31
N GLY A 616 2.65 4.44 8.01
CA GLY A 616 1.39 3.95 7.44
C GLY A 616 1.13 4.45 6.02
N GLY A 617 -0.13 4.43 5.58
CA GLY A 617 -0.48 4.82 4.21
C GLY A 617 -1.98 5.01 3.97
N GLU A 618 -2.27 5.88 2.99
CA GLU A 618 -3.58 6.04 2.33
C GLU A 618 -4.77 6.38 3.24
N GLY A 619 -4.58 6.98 4.42
CA GLY A 619 -5.72 7.30 5.30
C GLY A 619 -6.17 6.14 6.19
N GLN A 620 -5.60 4.94 6.03
CA GLN A 620 -6.02 3.73 6.73
C GLN A 620 -5.57 3.78 8.20
N PRO A 621 -6.47 3.69 9.19
CA PRO A 621 -6.09 3.77 10.60
C PRO A 621 -5.45 2.46 11.08
N VAL A 622 -4.17 2.53 11.47
CA VAL A 622 -3.42 1.43 12.09
C VAL A 622 -2.58 1.96 13.26
N ASN A 623 -2.68 1.32 14.43
CA ASN A 623 -2.07 1.80 15.67
C ASN A 623 -0.61 1.36 15.81
N HIS A 624 0.28 1.77 14.90
CA HIS A 624 1.71 1.43 14.96
C HIS A 624 2.42 2.09 16.15
N LYS A 625 3.59 1.55 16.49
CA LYS A 625 4.43 2.04 17.60
C LYS A 625 5.86 2.21 17.13
N VAL A 626 6.45 3.37 17.42
CA VAL A 626 7.88 3.64 17.25
C VAL A 626 8.45 4.20 18.55
N ILE A 627 9.40 3.47 19.14
CA ILE A 627 9.86 3.69 20.51
C ILE A 627 11.39 3.69 20.55
N ASN A 628 12.00 4.60 21.32
CA ASN A 628 13.45 4.64 21.55
C ASN A 628 14.28 4.64 20.24
N SER A 629 13.80 5.32 19.20
CA SER A 629 14.38 5.22 17.86
C SER A 629 14.94 6.56 17.38
N ILE A 630 15.87 6.51 16.42
CA ILE A 630 16.61 7.69 15.95
C ILE A 630 16.45 7.87 14.44
N ALA A 631 16.15 9.09 13.98
CA ALA A 631 16.07 9.44 12.56
C ALA A 631 17.00 10.63 12.22
N ILE A 632 18.00 10.44 11.35
CA ILE A 632 19.02 11.47 11.06
C ILE A 632 19.22 11.69 9.56
N ASN A 633 19.25 12.94 9.11
CA ASN A 633 19.68 13.31 7.75
C ASN A 633 18.98 12.54 6.61
N ASN A 634 17.76 12.03 6.83
CA ASN A 634 17.01 11.39 5.76
C ASN A 634 16.57 12.46 4.73
N ASN A 635 16.45 12.08 3.45
CA ASN A 635 16.19 13.00 2.33
C ASN A 635 14.79 13.64 2.34
N MET A 636 13.89 13.19 3.22
CA MET A 636 12.61 13.84 3.51
C MET A 636 12.35 13.92 5.02
N ASP A 637 11.46 13.09 5.56
CA ASP A 637 11.00 13.22 6.95
C ASP A 637 11.73 12.25 7.86
N GLY A 638 11.97 12.63 9.12
CA GLY A 638 12.46 11.71 10.13
C GLY A 638 11.39 10.68 10.50
N PHE A 639 10.29 11.16 11.07
CA PHE A 639 9.11 10.37 11.41
C PHE A 639 7.87 10.97 10.75
N THR A 640 7.14 10.17 9.98
CA THR A 640 5.95 10.62 9.25
C THR A 640 4.81 9.64 9.46
N ASP A 641 3.61 10.14 9.77
CA ASP A 641 2.42 9.30 9.81
C ASP A 641 2.02 8.76 8.42
N ASN A 642 2.49 9.42 7.36
CA ASN A 642 2.14 9.16 5.97
C ASN A 642 0.63 8.90 5.77
N PHE A 643 -0.18 9.81 6.33
CA PHE A 643 -1.65 9.74 6.33
C PHE A 643 -2.25 8.58 7.13
N ASN A 644 -1.51 7.95 8.03
CA ASN A 644 -2.11 7.02 8.98
C ASN A 644 -2.94 7.78 10.02
N THR A 645 -4.22 7.46 10.08
CA THR A 645 -5.19 8.13 10.96
C THR A 645 -5.38 7.40 12.30
N GLY A 646 -4.62 6.32 12.53
CA GLY A 646 -4.66 5.49 13.73
C GLY A 646 -4.10 6.17 14.99
N SER A 647 -4.27 5.52 16.13
CA SER A 647 -3.72 5.95 17.41
C SER A 647 -2.26 5.50 17.53
N LEU A 648 -1.36 6.26 16.92
CA LEU A 648 0.08 5.98 16.94
C LEU A 648 0.69 6.18 18.33
N ILE A 649 1.73 5.42 18.64
CA ILE A 649 2.63 5.68 19.78
C ILE A 649 3.98 6.07 19.22
N VAL A 650 4.36 7.33 19.44
CA VAL A 650 5.67 7.90 19.05
C VAL A 650 6.34 8.35 20.35
N ARG A 651 7.24 7.53 20.90
CA ARG A 651 7.80 7.76 22.23
C ARG A 651 9.31 7.63 22.30
N ASN A 652 9.97 8.48 23.10
CA ASN A 652 11.41 8.41 23.38
C ASN A 652 12.29 8.47 22.12
N ASN A 653 11.85 9.15 21.07
CA ASN A 653 12.57 9.19 19.81
C ASN A 653 13.44 10.45 19.70
N ILE A 654 14.48 10.36 18.86
CA ILE A 654 15.34 11.50 18.51
C ILE A 654 15.31 11.68 17.00
N ALA A 655 14.99 12.88 16.52
CA ALA A 655 15.08 13.22 15.11
C ALA A 655 16.05 14.40 14.93
N MET A 656 16.97 14.30 13.98
CA MET A 656 17.97 15.34 13.73
C MET A 656 18.16 15.61 12.24
N ASN A 657 18.07 16.88 11.85
CA ASN A 657 18.47 17.37 10.53
C ASN A 657 17.89 16.62 9.31
N ASN A 658 16.73 15.98 9.43
CA ASN A 658 16.03 15.38 8.28
C ASN A 658 15.58 16.47 7.30
N ALA A 659 15.69 16.26 5.99
CA ALA A 659 15.65 17.34 5.00
C ALA A 659 14.39 18.23 5.08
N ARG A 660 13.21 17.62 5.29
CA ARG A 660 11.91 18.29 5.37
C ARG A 660 11.47 18.47 6.83
N TYR A 661 10.81 17.49 7.44
CA TYR A 661 10.42 17.52 8.85
C TYR A 661 11.25 16.54 9.68
N ASN A 662 11.56 16.88 10.93
CA ASN A 662 12.03 15.86 11.87
C ASN A 662 10.84 14.99 12.30
N TYR A 663 9.71 15.63 12.63
CA TYR A 663 8.42 14.98 12.87
C TYR A 663 7.29 15.66 12.09
N ILE A 664 6.50 14.86 11.38
CA ILE A 664 5.23 15.27 10.80
C ILE A 664 4.13 14.26 11.15
N LEU A 665 3.25 14.68 12.06
CA LEU A 665 2.05 13.98 12.46
C LEU A 665 0.87 14.89 12.12
N ARG A 666 0.17 14.58 11.04
CA ARG A 666 -0.82 15.46 10.40
C ARG A 666 -2.13 15.46 11.18
N THR A 667 -2.92 16.51 11.00
CA THR A 667 -4.33 16.54 11.42
C THR A 667 -5.11 15.45 10.69
N ASN A 668 -5.98 14.76 11.42
CA ASN A 668 -6.88 13.76 10.85
C ASN A 668 -8.16 14.45 10.34
N PRO A 669 -8.45 14.45 9.03
CA PRO A 669 -9.63 15.11 8.49
C PRO A 669 -10.93 14.31 8.68
N TYR A 670 -10.84 13.07 9.18
CA TYR A 670 -11.99 12.18 9.32
C TYR A 670 -12.51 12.14 10.77
N LYS A 671 -13.83 12.00 10.92
CA LYS A 671 -14.52 12.05 12.22
C LYS A 671 -14.45 10.72 12.97
N PHE A 672 -13.35 10.43 13.65
CA PHE A 672 -13.26 9.38 14.67
C PHE A 672 -12.29 9.79 15.79
N PRO A 673 -12.51 9.33 17.04
CA PRO A 673 -11.61 9.62 18.15
C PRO A 673 -10.33 8.79 18.00
N SER A 674 -9.33 9.32 17.30
CA SER A 674 -7.95 8.85 17.42
C SER A 674 -7.15 9.89 18.21
N SER A 675 -6.26 9.41 19.09
CA SER A 675 -5.29 10.25 19.77
C SER A 675 -3.92 9.63 19.56
N ILE A 676 -2.99 10.43 19.06
CA ILE A 676 -1.59 10.05 18.92
C ILE A 676 -0.91 10.38 20.24
N LEU A 677 -0.25 9.39 20.83
CA LEU A 677 0.62 9.61 21.98
C LEU A 677 2.01 10.00 21.48
N PHE A 678 2.40 11.24 21.75
CA PHE A 678 3.70 11.78 21.40
C PHE A 678 4.46 12.16 22.67
N ASP A 679 5.32 11.27 23.16
CA ASP A 679 5.84 11.33 24.53
C ASP A 679 7.37 11.28 24.58
N ASN A 680 7.99 12.28 25.21
CA ASN A 680 9.44 12.35 25.44
C ASN A 680 10.28 12.27 24.14
N ASN A 681 9.87 12.99 23.10
CA ASN A 681 10.61 13.03 21.84
C ASN A 681 11.48 14.28 21.73
N TYR A 682 12.60 14.16 21.02
CA TYR A 682 13.59 15.20 20.79
C TYR A 682 13.68 15.51 19.30
N SER A 683 13.63 16.80 18.95
CA SER A 683 13.84 17.30 17.59
C SER A 683 14.97 18.30 17.57
N ILE A 684 16.02 17.99 16.82
CA ILE A 684 17.28 18.70 16.82
C ILE A 684 17.56 19.24 15.42
N ARG A 685 17.94 20.51 15.32
CA ARG A 685 18.44 21.11 14.08
C ARG A 685 19.75 21.84 14.31
N ASP A 686 20.57 21.93 13.27
CA ASP A 686 21.74 22.82 13.30
C ASP A 686 21.34 24.28 13.51
N ASP A 687 20.24 24.67 12.88
CA ASP A 687 19.59 25.95 13.02
C ASP A 687 18.11 25.81 12.64
N TRP A 688 17.23 26.51 13.36
CA TRP A 688 15.80 26.56 13.10
C TRP A 688 15.39 27.77 12.23
N GLU A 689 16.23 28.79 12.08
CA GLU A 689 15.88 30.05 11.41
C GLU A 689 15.45 29.82 9.95
N ASN A 690 16.09 28.85 9.27
CA ASN A 690 15.84 28.53 7.86
C ASN A 690 15.26 27.12 7.63
N LYS A 691 14.75 26.46 8.68
CA LYS A 691 14.24 25.09 8.59
C LYS A 691 12.74 25.03 8.89
N ILE A 692 12.07 24.10 8.21
CA ILE A 692 10.67 23.82 8.46
C ILE A 692 10.57 23.18 9.86
N LYS A 693 9.73 23.77 10.72
CA LYS A 693 9.43 23.27 12.06
C LYS A 693 8.61 22.00 11.98
N ASP A 694 8.72 21.17 13.00
CA ASP A 694 7.87 19.98 13.13
C ASP A 694 6.39 20.34 13.14
N PHE A 695 5.58 19.43 12.64
CA PHE A 695 4.13 19.57 12.62
C PHE A 695 3.48 18.48 13.45
N LEU A 696 2.74 18.89 14.47
CA LEU A 696 1.93 18.03 15.32
C LEU A 696 0.48 18.48 15.20
N GLY A 697 -0.36 17.62 14.63
CA GLY A 697 -1.78 17.85 14.41
C GLY A 697 -2.58 17.93 15.70
N ASP A 698 -3.83 18.32 15.56
CA ASP A 698 -4.81 18.51 16.65
C ASP A 698 -5.11 17.25 17.48
N THR A 699 -4.92 16.07 16.90
CA THR A 699 -5.11 14.78 17.60
C THR A 699 -3.87 14.31 18.37
N VAL A 700 -2.75 15.04 18.28
CA VAL A 700 -1.48 14.69 18.93
C VAL A 700 -1.47 15.17 20.37
N ASN A 701 -1.42 14.23 21.31
CA ASN A 701 -1.16 14.51 22.71
C ASN A 701 0.36 14.52 22.94
N SER A 702 0.94 15.72 22.93
CA SER A 702 2.37 15.95 23.11
C SER A 702 2.73 16.13 24.58
N VAL A 703 3.65 15.30 25.07
CA VAL A 703 4.16 15.31 26.44
C VAL A 703 5.70 15.27 26.39
N ASN A 704 6.36 16.12 27.17
CA ASN A 704 7.83 16.18 27.27
C ASN A 704 8.58 16.32 25.93
N TYR A 705 7.98 17.00 24.94
CA TYR A 705 8.60 17.27 23.65
C TYR A 705 9.62 18.40 23.72
N LYS A 706 10.79 18.21 23.11
CA LYS A 706 11.86 19.21 23.09
C LYS A 706 12.31 19.55 21.67
N LEU A 707 12.31 20.84 21.35
CA LEU A 707 12.94 21.44 20.19
C LEU A 707 14.30 22.00 20.61
N LEU A 708 15.37 21.52 20.01
CA LEU A 708 16.75 21.87 20.37
C LEU A 708 17.51 22.38 19.16
N VAL A 709 18.47 23.27 19.39
CA VAL A 709 19.50 23.64 18.40
C VAL A 709 20.77 22.88 18.71
N SER A 710 21.52 22.49 17.69
CA SER A 710 22.64 21.58 17.88
C SER A 710 23.75 22.13 18.78
N HIS A 711 24.00 23.45 18.78
CA HIS A 711 24.97 24.06 19.70
C HIS A 711 24.55 23.95 21.18
N GLU A 712 23.26 23.79 21.50
CA GLU A 712 22.77 23.53 22.87
C GLU A 712 23.06 22.09 23.33
N THR A 713 23.34 21.21 22.35
CA THR A 713 23.61 19.79 22.52
C THR A 713 25.10 19.42 22.42
N GLY A 714 25.96 20.36 22.00
CA GLY A 714 27.39 20.16 21.76
C GLY A 714 27.74 20.07 20.27
N PRO A 715 29.01 19.90 19.90
CA PRO A 715 29.41 19.80 18.49
C PRO A 715 28.75 18.58 17.83
N VAL A 716 28.01 18.81 16.74
CA VAL A 716 27.42 17.72 15.93
C VAL A 716 28.54 16.94 15.28
N GLN A 717 28.56 15.63 15.52
CA GLN A 717 29.44 14.73 14.79
C GLN A 717 28.90 14.59 13.36
N LYS A 718 29.68 15.00 12.37
CA LYS A 718 29.27 14.96 10.95
C LYS A 718 29.16 13.55 10.39
N ASP A 719 29.96 12.63 10.92
CA ASP A 719 29.98 11.23 10.51
C ASP A 719 29.36 10.37 11.63
N LEU A 720 28.09 10.03 11.49
CA LEU A 720 27.37 9.20 12.46
C LEU A 720 27.32 7.77 11.94
N PHE A 721 28.13 6.91 12.56
CA PHE A 721 28.07 5.46 12.35
C PHE A 721 27.51 4.80 13.60
N PHE A 722 26.53 3.93 13.41
CA PHE A 722 25.93 3.17 14.49
C PHE A 722 26.51 1.76 14.50
N THR A 723 26.99 1.34 15.66
CA THR A 723 27.47 -0.01 15.91
C THR A 723 26.63 -0.66 16.99
N ARG A 724 26.88 -1.95 17.26
CA ARG A 724 26.23 -2.68 18.35
C ARG A 724 27.26 -3.18 19.35
N ASP A 725 26.84 -3.30 20.61
CA ASP A 725 27.58 -4.02 21.64
C ASP A 725 27.44 -5.55 21.48
N ASP A 726 28.12 -6.32 22.33
CA ASP A 726 28.07 -7.80 22.32
C ASP A 726 26.67 -8.36 22.63
N SER A 727 25.81 -7.58 23.26
CA SER A 727 24.40 -7.93 23.51
C SER A 727 23.49 -7.55 22.33
N GLY A 728 24.05 -6.92 21.29
CA GLY A 728 23.35 -6.45 20.12
C GLY A 728 22.59 -5.14 20.33
N ASN A 729 22.80 -4.43 21.45
CA ASN A 729 22.22 -3.11 21.64
C ASN A 729 22.95 -2.09 20.78
N ILE A 730 22.21 -1.15 20.20
CA ILE A 730 22.81 -0.05 19.46
C ILE A 730 23.62 0.82 20.43
N ILE A 731 24.90 1.02 20.12
CA ILE A 731 25.77 1.94 20.85
C ILE A 731 25.46 3.34 20.33
N TYR A 732 24.80 4.13 21.15
CA TYR A 732 24.54 5.53 20.83
C TYR A 732 25.84 6.33 20.91
N PRO A 733 26.14 7.16 19.89
CA PRO A 733 27.21 8.16 20.00
C PRO A 733 27.05 9.01 21.27
N ASP A 734 28.17 9.37 21.90
CA ASP A 734 28.20 10.16 23.15
C ASP A 734 27.36 11.44 23.06
N PHE A 735 27.30 12.04 21.87
CA PHE A 735 26.42 13.16 21.55
C PHE A 735 24.96 12.89 21.96
N PHE A 736 24.38 11.76 21.53
CA PHE A 736 22.99 11.42 21.86
C PHE A 736 22.82 11.02 23.33
N LEU A 737 23.80 10.33 23.91
CA LEU A 737 23.79 10.01 25.34
C LEU A 737 23.80 11.27 26.20
N ASN A 738 24.58 12.28 25.83
CA ASN A 738 24.63 13.56 26.53
C ASN A 738 23.29 14.30 26.43
N ILE A 739 22.60 14.26 25.30
CA ILE A 739 21.25 14.83 25.16
C ILE A 739 20.28 14.11 26.09
N ILE A 740 20.25 12.78 26.02
CA ILE A 740 19.38 11.94 26.86
C ILE A 740 19.63 12.24 28.35
N ASN A 741 20.88 12.32 28.79
CA ASN A 741 21.25 12.56 30.19
C ASN A 741 21.01 14.00 30.65
N LYS A 742 21.16 15.00 29.77
CA LYS A 742 20.97 16.41 30.11
C LYS A 742 19.51 16.80 30.24
N PHE A 743 18.64 16.09 29.53
CA PHE A 743 17.25 16.50 29.34
C PHE A 743 16.21 15.48 29.84
N ASN A 744 16.59 14.26 30.20
CA ASN A 744 15.80 13.44 31.14
C ASN A 744 16.04 13.90 32.57
#